data_AF-A0A314Z0Q6-F1
#
_entry.id   AF-A0A314Z0Q6-F1
#
_cell.length_a   1.000
_cell.length_b   1.000
_cell.length_c   1.000
_cell.angle_alpha   90.00
_cell.angle_beta   90.00
_cell.angle_gamma   90.00
#
_symmetry.space_group_name_H-M   'P 1'
#
loop_
_entity.id
_entity.type
_entity.pdbx_description
1 polymer ?
#
loop_
_entity_poly.entity_id
_entity_poly.type
_entity_poly.pdbx_seq_one_letter_code
_entity_poly.pdbx_strand_id
1 'polypeptide(L)'
;MKRQRTIVTFNSNMNNNNNHLFHFLSEEIIFIILDFLNQNPIDKKAFSLACKSFYAIEAKHRKKLKPLRSEHIPKVLNRYPHVSHIDLTLCPRITDTSLTTISNACMSSLRSIDLSGSNCFSGTGLLSLAVNCKNLVEINLSNATELRDSAVAALAEAKNLEKLWLGRCKQITDMGVGCIAVGCRKLRLISLKWCPGVGDLGVGLLAVKCKDIRSLDLSYLPITDKCLPSIFKLQYLEDLVLEGCFGIDDDSLSGLKHGCKSLKKLDISSCQNITHIGLSSLTSGSGSGRLSRANHIVTWLSVTLALADSLKKLPMLQSIKLDDCPVTYAGLKAIGNWCASLRELSLSKCAEVTDESLSSLLTKHKDLRKLDITCCRKITYASIDHITNSCTALTSLRMESCTLVPREAFVLIGQRCQFLEEIDITDNEVDDEGLKSICRCSNLSSLKLGICLNITDEGVANIGMCCSKLVELDLYRCTGISDSGISAVASGCPGLEMINIAYSAIAVGCKQLAKLDIKKCSSIDDAGMIPLAHFSQNLRQINLSYSSVSDVGLLSLASISCLQSLTILHLKGLSPSGLAAALLACRGLTKVKLQATFKTLLPQALFEHLEARGCVFQWRDKFFRAELDPQCWKIQLEDIMQMQ
;
A
#
# COMPACT_ATOMS: atom_id res chain seq x y z
N MET A 1 11.61 27.98 14.65
CA MET A 1 10.28 28.47 15.07
C MET A 1 10.36 28.87 16.53
N LYS A 2 9.82 30.06 16.83
CA LYS A 2 9.90 30.76 18.11
C LYS A 2 9.34 29.92 19.26
N ARG A 3 10.04 29.89 20.39
CA ARG A 3 9.51 29.46 21.68
C ARG A 3 8.30 30.33 22.01
N GLN A 4 7.09 29.78 21.99
CA GLN A 4 5.97 30.37 22.72
C GLN A 4 6.22 30.13 24.21
N ARG A 5 6.74 31.17 24.88
CA ARG A 5 6.63 31.32 26.33
C ARG A 5 5.21 31.82 26.60
N THR A 6 4.34 30.93 27.06
CA THR A 6 3.12 31.37 27.75
C THR A 6 3.55 31.84 29.13
N ILE A 7 3.53 33.17 29.32
CA ILE A 7 3.72 33.81 30.61
C ILE A 7 2.42 33.61 31.38
N VAL A 8 2.43 32.70 32.34
CA VAL A 8 1.50 32.76 33.48
C VAL A 8 2.32 33.34 34.62
N THR A 9 2.04 34.60 34.95
CA THR A 9 2.58 35.29 36.13
C THR A 9 2.07 34.58 37.39
N PHE A 10 2.94 33.80 38.03
CA PHE A 10 2.78 33.41 39.43
C PHE A 10 3.72 34.26 40.28
N ASN A 11 3.13 34.92 41.26
CA ASN A 11 3.79 35.80 42.23
C ASN A 11 4.99 35.13 42.91
N SER A 12 6.07 35.89 43.03
CA SER A 12 7.30 35.57 43.74
C SER A 12 7.11 35.62 45.25
N ASN A 13 7.30 34.47 45.89
CA ASN A 13 8.00 34.24 47.17
C ASN A 13 7.34 33.10 47.95
N MET A 14 7.98 31.92 47.96
CA MET A 14 8.10 31.01 49.11
C MET A 14 8.80 29.71 48.64
N ASN A 15 10.00 29.50 49.19
CA ASN A 15 10.71 28.25 49.47
C ASN A 15 10.59 27.00 48.56
N ASN A 16 11.77 26.54 48.15
CA ASN A 16 12.15 25.16 47.85
C ASN A 16 11.26 24.07 48.51
N ASN A 17 10.39 23.45 47.72
CA ASN A 17 10.15 22.00 47.72
C ASN A 17 9.34 21.61 46.47
N ASN A 18 9.78 20.53 45.83
CA ASN A 18 9.23 19.95 44.60
C ASN A 18 7.74 19.55 44.75
N ASN A 19 6.80 20.40 44.34
CA ASN A 19 5.41 20.01 44.11
C ASN A 19 5.18 19.72 42.62
N HIS A 20 5.67 18.57 42.13
CA HIS A 20 5.18 17.99 40.88
C HIS A 20 3.92 17.18 41.20
N LEU A 21 2.75 17.66 40.77
CA LEU A 21 1.42 17.06 40.97
C LEU A 21 1.33 15.56 40.62
N PHE A 22 2.25 15.05 39.80
CA PHE A 22 2.26 13.69 39.27
C PHE A 22 3.14 12.69 40.05
N HIS A 23 3.82 13.10 41.13
CA HIS A 23 4.68 12.19 41.91
C HIS A 23 3.88 11.11 42.68
N PHE A 24 2.56 11.28 42.80
CA PHE A 24 1.65 10.31 43.42
C PHE A 24 1.25 9.16 42.49
N LEU A 25 1.51 9.27 41.18
CA LEU A 25 1.21 8.20 40.22
C LEU A 25 2.36 7.20 40.19
N SER A 26 2.07 5.93 40.50
CA SER A 26 3.04 4.85 40.34
C SER A 26 3.36 4.59 38.86
N GLU A 27 4.53 4.00 38.58
CA GLU A 27 4.93 3.62 37.21
C GLU A 27 3.91 2.65 36.57
N GLU A 28 3.27 1.80 37.37
CA GLU A 28 2.20 0.88 36.96
C GLU A 28 0.96 1.61 36.45
N ILE A 29 0.47 2.62 37.19
CA ILE A 29 -0.67 3.43 36.75
C ILE A 29 -0.33 4.17 35.46
N ILE A 30 0.90 4.67 35.34
CA ILE A 30 1.35 5.36 34.12
C ILE A 30 1.46 4.39 32.95
N PHE A 31 1.89 3.15 33.16
CA PHE A 31 1.87 2.11 32.12
C PHE A 31 0.45 1.79 31.67
N ILE A 32 -0.51 1.68 32.59
CA ILE A 32 -1.93 1.50 32.25
C ILE A 32 -2.42 2.67 31.40
N ILE A 33 -2.10 3.92 31.78
CA ILE A 33 -2.44 5.10 30.98
C ILE A 33 -1.82 4.99 29.58
N LEU A 34 -0.53 4.67 29.48
CA LEU A 34 0.16 4.53 28.20
C LEU A 34 -0.41 3.39 27.34
N ASP A 35 -0.94 2.33 27.96
CA ASP A 35 -1.64 1.24 27.27
C ASP A 35 -2.94 1.72 26.63
N PHE A 36 -3.69 2.60 27.30
CA PHE A 36 -4.86 3.28 26.70
C PHE A 36 -4.46 4.26 25.58
N LEU A 37 -3.33 4.96 25.73
CA LEU A 37 -2.80 5.88 24.71
C LEU A 37 -2.15 5.16 23.51
N ASN A 38 -2.13 3.83 23.46
CA ASN A 38 -1.51 3.08 22.35
C ASN A 38 -2.13 3.34 20.98
N GLN A 39 -3.38 3.82 20.94
CA GLN A 39 -4.14 3.99 19.70
C GLN A 39 -3.67 5.19 18.87
N ASN A 40 -3.25 6.30 19.50
CA ASN A 40 -2.82 7.51 18.80
C ASN A 40 -1.37 7.90 19.15
N PRO A 41 -0.43 7.91 18.19
CA PRO A 41 0.97 8.28 18.45
C PRO A 41 1.15 9.74 18.91
N ILE A 42 0.20 10.63 18.60
CA ILE A 42 0.21 12.04 19.04
C ILE A 42 -0.01 12.13 20.54
N ASP A 43 -0.94 11.35 21.09
CA ASP A 43 -1.31 11.40 22.51
C ASP A 43 -0.15 10.93 23.39
N LYS A 44 0.57 9.88 22.98
CA LYS A 44 1.81 9.46 23.65
C LYS A 44 2.86 10.55 23.65
N LYS A 45 2.98 11.29 22.54
CA LYS A 45 3.95 12.37 22.44
C LYS A 45 3.55 13.54 23.33
N ALA A 46 2.28 13.91 23.36
CA ALA A 46 1.75 14.94 24.26
C ALA A 46 1.96 14.53 25.73
N PHE A 47 1.64 13.27 26.07
CA PHE A 47 1.87 12.69 27.39
C PHE A 47 3.36 12.73 27.81
N SER A 48 4.25 12.26 26.92
CA SER A 48 5.70 12.27 27.13
C SER A 48 6.25 13.69 27.34
N LEU A 49 5.64 14.70 26.71
CA LEU A 49 6.04 16.11 26.84
C LEU A 49 5.48 16.81 28.08
N ALA A 50 4.52 16.20 28.79
CA ALA A 50 3.89 16.82 29.95
C ALA A 50 4.87 17.03 31.11
N CYS A 51 5.77 16.08 31.36
CA CYS A 51 6.85 16.25 32.35
C CYS A 51 8.03 15.29 32.11
N LYS A 52 9.17 15.56 32.77
CA LYS A 52 10.39 14.73 32.65
C LYS A 52 10.19 13.28 33.14
N SER A 53 9.34 13.08 34.15
CA SER A 53 9.02 11.73 34.65
C SER A 53 8.29 10.91 33.60
N PHE A 54 7.22 11.47 33.02
CA PHE A 54 6.44 10.81 31.96
C PHE A 54 7.28 10.58 30.71
N TYR A 55 8.16 11.52 30.35
CA TYR A 55 9.13 11.35 29.29
C TYR A 55 10.01 10.10 29.48
N ALA A 56 10.50 9.87 30.70
CA ALA A 56 11.34 8.71 31.02
C ALA A 56 10.55 7.41 31.09
N ILE A 57 9.36 7.42 31.69
CA ILE A 57 8.50 6.24 31.84
C ILE A 57 7.95 5.79 30.47
N GLU A 58 7.52 6.74 29.63
CA GLU A 58 7.11 6.45 28.24
C GLU A 58 8.25 5.79 27.45
N ALA A 59 9.49 6.23 27.68
CA ALA A 59 10.63 5.66 27.00
C ALA A 59 10.89 4.18 27.39
N LYS A 60 10.61 3.79 28.64
CA LYS A 60 10.66 2.39 29.08
C LYS A 60 9.47 1.56 28.60
N HIS A 61 8.30 2.18 28.51
CA HIS A 61 7.07 1.52 28.06
C HIS A 61 7.13 1.17 26.57
N ARG A 62 7.67 2.07 25.73
CA ARG A 62 7.65 1.93 24.28
C ARG A 62 8.33 0.66 23.78
N LYS A 63 7.57 -0.18 23.08
CA LYS A 63 8.03 -1.46 22.49
C LYS A 63 8.25 -1.43 20.97
N LYS A 64 7.62 -0.49 20.25
CA LYS A 64 7.70 -0.37 18.78
C LYS A 64 8.35 0.94 18.37
N LEU A 65 9.29 0.86 17.42
CA LEU A 65 9.94 2.00 16.80
C LEU A 65 9.81 1.94 15.28
N LYS A 66 9.66 3.12 14.66
CA LYS A 66 9.73 3.32 13.21
C LYS A 66 10.69 4.47 12.87
N PRO A 67 12.01 4.26 12.98
CA PRO A 67 12.99 5.31 12.66
C PRO A 67 12.87 5.74 11.20
N LEU A 68 13.18 7.01 10.94
CA LEU A 68 13.20 7.59 9.58
C LEU A 68 14.62 7.73 9.01
N ARG A 69 15.63 7.69 9.87
CA ARG A 69 17.04 7.86 9.50
C ARG A 69 17.95 6.97 10.33
N SER A 70 18.91 6.33 9.66
CA SER A 70 19.85 5.41 10.30
C SER A 70 20.79 6.10 11.29
N GLU A 71 21.17 7.36 11.04
CA GLU A 71 22.04 8.17 11.91
C GLU A 71 21.49 8.38 13.33
N HIS A 72 20.18 8.26 13.53
CA HIS A 72 19.54 8.43 14.82
C HIS A 72 19.35 7.12 15.60
N ILE A 73 19.57 5.96 14.97
CA ILE A 73 19.36 4.65 15.58
C ILE A 73 20.10 4.52 16.93
N PRO A 74 21.41 4.84 17.05
CA PRO A 74 22.11 4.68 18.33
C PRO A 74 21.47 5.49 19.46
N LYS A 75 21.11 6.75 19.19
CA LYS A 75 20.50 7.65 20.18
C LYS A 75 19.10 7.20 20.57
N VAL A 76 18.33 6.73 19.60
CA VAL A 76 16.96 6.26 19.79
C VAL A 76 16.95 4.97 20.60
N LEU A 77 17.82 4.01 20.28
CA LEU A 77 17.90 2.75 21.02
C LEU A 77 18.38 2.94 22.46
N ASN A 78 19.30 3.89 22.70
CA ASN A 78 19.68 4.26 24.07
C ASN A 78 18.53 4.88 24.87
N ARG A 79 17.63 5.61 24.19
CA ARG A 79 16.44 6.18 24.84
C ARG A 79 15.39 5.11 25.16
N TYR A 80 15.19 4.15 24.27
CA TYR A 80 14.11 3.16 24.36
C TYR A 80 14.68 1.75 24.60
N PRO A 81 15.03 1.39 25.85
CA PRO A 81 15.81 0.19 26.15
C PRO A 81 15.03 -1.13 26.04
N HIS A 82 13.70 -1.08 25.97
CA HIS A 82 12.84 -2.28 25.95
C HIS A 82 12.13 -2.50 24.61
N VAL A 83 12.71 -1.97 23.53
CA VAL A 83 12.15 -2.10 22.18
C VAL A 83 12.22 -3.56 21.74
N SER A 84 11.09 -4.06 21.25
CA SER A 84 10.96 -5.42 20.72
C SER A 84 10.58 -5.46 19.24
N HIS A 85 10.05 -4.37 18.69
CA HIS A 85 9.64 -4.27 17.29
C HIS A 85 10.29 -3.05 16.63
N ILE A 86 11.06 -3.25 15.58
CA ILE A 86 11.71 -2.16 14.82
C ILE A 86 11.28 -2.23 13.37
N ASP A 87 10.62 -1.17 12.89
CA ASP A 87 10.22 -1.01 11.50
C ASP A 87 11.18 -0.03 10.80
N LEU A 88 11.96 -0.51 9.83
CA LEU A 88 12.95 0.27 9.07
C LEU A 88 12.53 0.49 7.62
N THR A 89 11.27 0.27 7.27
CA THR A 89 10.74 0.45 5.91
C THR A 89 10.97 1.86 5.35
N LEU A 90 10.98 2.87 6.23
CA LEU A 90 11.22 4.27 5.88
C LEU A 90 12.70 4.70 6.01
N CYS A 91 13.61 3.76 6.27
CA CYS A 91 15.04 4.01 6.41
C CYS A 91 15.82 3.49 5.18
N PRO A 92 16.05 4.29 4.12
CA PRO A 92 16.64 3.81 2.88
C PRO A 92 18.14 3.46 2.95
N ARG A 93 18.82 3.70 4.07
CA ARG A 93 20.28 3.55 4.23
C ARG A 93 20.65 2.70 5.45
N ILE A 94 20.05 1.51 5.55
CA ILE A 94 20.42 0.52 6.57
C ILE A 94 21.57 -0.33 6.06
N THR A 95 22.68 -0.29 6.80
CA THR A 95 23.93 -0.99 6.51
C THR A 95 24.19 -2.10 7.54
N ASP A 96 25.18 -2.96 7.29
CA ASP A 96 25.62 -3.97 8.27
C ASP A 96 26.03 -3.37 9.62
N THR A 97 26.64 -2.18 9.60
CA THR A 97 26.98 -1.42 10.82
C THR A 97 25.74 -0.98 11.60
N SER A 98 24.68 -0.59 10.89
CA SER A 98 23.39 -0.24 11.49
C SER A 98 22.74 -1.47 12.13
N LEU A 99 22.72 -2.61 11.42
CA LEU A 99 22.18 -3.86 11.94
C LEU A 99 22.96 -4.37 13.15
N THR A 100 24.29 -4.23 13.14
CA THR A 100 25.15 -4.58 14.28
C THR A 100 24.89 -3.67 15.49
N THR A 101 24.65 -2.38 15.26
CA THR A 101 24.27 -1.46 16.34
C THR A 101 22.93 -1.84 16.95
N ILE A 102 21.95 -2.19 16.11
CA ILE A 102 20.64 -2.66 16.57
C ILE A 102 20.78 -3.97 17.36
N SER A 103 21.53 -4.92 16.82
CA SER A 103 21.66 -6.25 17.41
C SER A 103 22.36 -6.19 18.77
N ASN A 104 23.34 -5.30 18.94
CA ASN A 104 24.03 -5.09 20.21
C ASN A 104 23.17 -4.33 21.24
N ALA A 105 22.35 -3.37 20.81
CA ALA A 105 21.51 -2.61 21.73
C ALA A 105 20.27 -3.41 22.20
N CYS A 106 19.73 -4.29 21.35
CA CYS A 106 18.45 -4.98 21.60
C CYS A 106 18.60 -6.50 21.79
N MET A 107 19.76 -6.99 22.24
CA MET A 107 20.10 -8.42 22.31
C MET A 107 19.04 -9.30 22.98
N SER A 108 18.45 -8.82 24.08
CA SER A 108 17.47 -9.56 24.88
C SER A 108 16.01 -9.21 24.56
N SER A 109 15.77 -8.08 23.88
CA SER A 109 14.43 -7.52 23.72
C SER A 109 13.86 -7.67 22.31
N LEU A 110 14.69 -7.70 21.26
CA LEU A 110 14.24 -7.70 19.87
C LEU A 110 13.49 -9.00 19.54
N ARG A 111 12.26 -8.85 19.06
CA ARG A 111 11.37 -9.94 18.62
C ARG A 111 10.99 -9.83 17.15
N SER A 112 10.88 -8.63 16.62
CA SER A 112 10.44 -8.38 15.25
C SER A 112 11.25 -7.24 14.62
N ILE A 113 11.71 -7.44 13.39
CA ILE A 113 12.37 -6.39 12.60
C ILE A 113 11.88 -6.40 11.15
N ASP A 114 11.46 -5.25 10.66
CA ASP A 114 11.08 -5.05 9.26
C ASP A 114 12.18 -4.28 8.53
N LEU A 115 12.81 -4.96 7.56
CA LEU A 115 13.86 -4.45 6.68
C LEU A 115 13.39 -4.39 5.22
N SER A 116 12.09 -4.48 4.98
CA SER A 116 11.57 -4.51 3.62
C SER A 116 11.90 -3.23 2.85
N GLY A 117 12.30 -3.41 1.58
CA GLY A 117 12.78 -2.33 0.72
C GLY A 117 14.20 -1.82 1.05
N SER A 118 14.85 -2.29 2.11
CA SER A 118 16.25 -1.96 2.40
C SER A 118 17.20 -2.86 1.59
N ASN A 119 18.24 -2.27 1.00
CA ASN A 119 19.15 -2.96 0.07
C ASN A 119 20.65 -2.74 0.34
N CYS A 120 20.99 -2.04 1.44
CA CYS A 120 22.37 -1.63 1.73
C CYS A 120 23.08 -2.51 2.78
N PHE A 121 22.53 -3.68 3.10
CA PHE A 121 23.10 -4.65 4.06
C PHE A 121 23.37 -6.00 3.39
N SER A 122 24.21 -6.81 4.02
CA SER A 122 24.66 -8.12 3.53
C SER A 122 24.36 -9.22 4.55
N GLY A 123 24.83 -10.44 4.25
CA GLY A 123 24.77 -11.56 5.17
C GLY A 123 25.47 -11.31 6.51
N THR A 124 26.49 -10.44 6.55
CA THR A 124 27.20 -10.12 7.79
C THR A 124 26.31 -9.40 8.79
N GLY A 125 25.51 -8.42 8.35
CA GLY A 125 24.55 -7.73 9.21
C GLY A 125 23.38 -8.61 9.64
N LEU A 126 22.91 -9.51 8.76
CA LEU A 126 21.88 -10.49 9.13
C LEU A 126 22.41 -11.52 10.14
N LEU A 127 23.66 -11.96 9.99
CA LEU A 127 24.30 -12.87 10.95
C LEU A 127 24.37 -12.23 12.34
N SER A 128 24.77 -10.96 12.43
CA SER A 128 24.87 -10.28 13.72
C SER A 128 23.51 -10.15 14.40
N LEU A 129 22.43 -9.90 13.65
CA LEU A 129 21.06 -9.97 14.17
C LEU A 129 20.71 -11.38 14.64
N ALA A 130 20.91 -12.40 13.80
CA ALA A 130 20.51 -13.77 14.07
C ALA A 130 21.21 -14.35 15.32
N VAL A 131 22.49 -14.05 15.50
CA VAL A 131 23.30 -14.54 16.62
C VAL A 131 23.02 -13.77 17.92
N ASN A 132 22.95 -12.43 17.85
CA ASN A 132 22.82 -11.59 19.04
C ASN A 132 21.38 -11.52 19.56
N CYS A 133 20.38 -11.51 18.67
CA CYS A 133 18.97 -11.37 19.02
C CYS A 133 18.30 -12.74 19.11
N LYS A 134 18.61 -13.52 20.15
CA LYS A 134 18.10 -14.90 20.30
C LYS A 134 16.58 -15.00 20.44
N ASN A 135 15.92 -13.90 20.78
CA ASN A 135 14.46 -13.79 20.90
C ASN A 135 13.77 -13.34 19.60
N LEU A 136 14.51 -13.23 18.48
CA LEU A 136 13.94 -12.85 17.20
C LEU A 136 12.96 -13.93 16.70
N VAL A 137 11.72 -13.51 16.50
CA VAL A 137 10.58 -14.34 16.07
C VAL A 137 10.17 -13.99 14.64
N GLU A 138 10.29 -12.71 14.26
CA GLU A 138 9.77 -12.20 13.00
C GLU A 138 10.81 -11.37 12.26
N ILE A 139 10.97 -11.61 10.96
CA ILE A 139 11.80 -10.78 10.10
C ILE A 139 11.19 -10.63 8.72
N ASN A 140 11.08 -9.39 8.25
CA ASN A 140 10.64 -9.09 6.90
C ASN A 140 11.80 -8.54 6.08
N LEU A 141 12.16 -9.25 5.00
CA LEU A 141 13.23 -8.90 4.06
C LEU A 141 12.68 -8.68 2.65
N SER A 142 11.37 -8.48 2.50
CA SER A 142 10.74 -8.35 1.19
C SER A 142 11.33 -7.17 0.39
N ASN A 143 11.46 -7.34 -0.92
CA ASN A 143 12.11 -6.39 -1.85
C ASN A 143 13.62 -6.16 -1.60
N ALA A 144 14.30 -7.01 -0.83
CA ALA A 144 15.75 -6.98 -0.71
C ALA A 144 16.39 -7.72 -1.91
N THR A 145 16.31 -7.11 -3.10
CA THR A 145 16.63 -7.75 -4.39
C THR A 145 18.07 -8.25 -4.53
N GLU A 146 18.99 -7.70 -3.76
CA GLU A 146 20.42 -8.05 -3.78
C GLU A 146 20.80 -9.18 -2.81
N LEU A 147 19.87 -9.64 -1.95
CA LEU A 147 20.15 -10.72 -1.02
C LEU A 147 20.32 -12.06 -1.73
N ARG A 148 21.46 -12.71 -1.48
CA ARG A 148 21.83 -14.04 -1.99
C ARG A 148 21.69 -15.11 -0.91
N ASP A 149 21.82 -16.37 -1.33
CA ASP A 149 21.74 -17.54 -0.45
C ASP A 149 22.65 -17.48 0.77
N SER A 150 23.86 -16.93 0.66
CA SER A 150 24.79 -16.80 1.80
C SER A 150 24.23 -15.89 2.91
N ALA A 151 23.48 -14.84 2.55
CA ALA A 151 22.89 -13.93 3.53
C ALA A 151 21.70 -14.56 4.25
N VAL A 152 20.92 -15.35 3.54
CA VAL A 152 19.77 -16.08 4.07
C VAL A 152 20.23 -17.30 4.88
N ALA A 153 21.34 -17.94 4.49
CA ALA A 153 22.00 -18.97 5.26
C ALA A 153 22.50 -18.44 6.62
N ALA A 154 23.04 -17.21 6.65
CA ALA A 154 23.40 -16.57 7.92
C ALA A 154 22.17 -16.35 8.84
N LEU A 155 21.01 -16.06 8.26
CA LEU A 155 19.76 -15.92 9.02
C LEU A 155 19.27 -17.25 9.62
N ALA A 156 19.70 -18.40 9.08
CA ALA A 156 19.36 -19.73 9.60
C ALA A 156 19.87 -19.97 11.03
N GLU A 157 20.73 -19.09 11.57
CA GLU A 157 21.12 -19.07 12.98
C GLU A 157 20.03 -18.55 13.93
N ALA A 158 19.00 -17.87 13.41
CA ALA A 158 17.84 -17.45 14.19
C ALA A 158 16.90 -18.65 14.48
N LYS A 159 17.27 -19.50 15.43
CA LYS A 159 16.57 -20.78 15.71
C LYS A 159 15.14 -20.63 16.25
N ASN A 160 14.78 -19.43 16.73
CA ASN A 160 13.43 -19.11 17.25
C ASN A 160 12.53 -18.40 16.23
N LEU A 161 13.00 -18.25 14.98
CA LEU A 161 12.22 -17.57 13.94
C LEU A 161 10.94 -18.36 13.62
N GLU A 162 9.80 -17.67 13.71
CA GLU A 162 8.47 -18.21 13.39
C GLU A 162 7.88 -17.59 12.12
N LYS A 163 8.23 -16.33 11.80
CA LYS A 163 7.69 -15.63 10.62
C LYS A 163 8.80 -15.01 9.77
N LEU A 164 8.80 -15.35 8.50
CA LEU A 164 9.79 -14.88 7.54
C LEU A 164 9.14 -14.45 6.23
N TRP A 165 9.39 -13.22 5.81
CA TRP A 165 8.99 -12.75 4.48
C TRP A 165 10.22 -12.49 3.62
N LEU A 166 10.30 -13.17 2.49
CA LEU A 166 11.36 -13.05 1.48
C LEU A 166 10.79 -12.62 0.13
N GLY A 167 9.63 -11.95 0.10
CA GLY A 167 8.95 -11.63 -1.14
C GLY A 167 9.82 -10.78 -2.09
N ARG A 168 9.89 -11.15 -3.36
CA ARG A 168 10.69 -10.47 -4.41
C ARG A 168 12.20 -10.45 -4.16
N CYS A 169 12.74 -11.39 -3.39
CA CYS A 169 14.17 -11.58 -3.23
C CYS A 169 14.74 -12.44 -4.38
N LYS A 170 15.00 -11.78 -5.51
CA LYS A 170 15.27 -12.44 -6.80
C LYS A 170 16.51 -13.33 -6.88
N GLN A 171 17.49 -13.11 -6.00
CA GLN A 171 18.78 -13.81 -6.00
C GLN A 171 18.84 -14.96 -4.98
N ILE A 172 17.72 -15.28 -4.33
CA ILE A 172 17.60 -16.44 -3.44
C ILE A 172 17.19 -17.66 -4.26
N THR A 173 17.81 -18.79 -3.97
CA THR A 173 17.54 -20.08 -4.59
C THR A 173 17.11 -21.14 -3.57
N ASP A 174 16.83 -22.35 -4.05
CA ASP A 174 16.60 -23.54 -3.23
C ASP A 174 17.68 -23.77 -2.17
N MET A 175 18.93 -23.39 -2.43
CA MET A 175 20.02 -23.56 -1.46
C MET A 175 19.82 -22.67 -0.23
N GLY A 176 19.49 -21.39 -0.44
CA GLY A 176 19.23 -20.45 0.65
C GLY A 176 17.98 -20.84 1.45
N VAL A 177 16.89 -21.20 0.77
CA VAL A 177 15.66 -21.68 1.42
C VAL A 177 15.92 -22.99 2.17
N GLY A 178 16.76 -23.88 1.63
CA GLY A 178 17.16 -25.11 2.30
C GLY A 178 17.91 -24.88 3.60
N CYS A 179 18.82 -23.90 3.65
CA CYS A 179 19.48 -23.50 4.89
C CYS A 179 18.48 -23.03 5.95
N ILE A 180 17.50 -22.20 5.56
CA ILE A 180 16.42 -21.74 6.45
C ILE A 180 15.58 -22.92 6.94
N ALA A 181 15.19 -23.84 6.06
CA ALA A 181 14.43 -25.02 6.42
C ALA A 181 15.13 -25.87 7.51
N VAL A 182 16.46 -26.01 7.40
CA VAL A 182 17.26 -26.78 8.37
C VAL A 182 17.44 -26.04 9.69
N GLY A 183 17.70 -24.73 9.66
CA GLY A 183 18.02 -23.91 10.83
C GLY A 183 16.81 -23.37 11.60
N CYS A 184 15.75 -22.97 10.90
CA CYS A 184 14.57 -22.30 11.45
C CYS A 184 13.36 -23.26 11.51
N ARG A 185 13.46 -24.33 12.31
CA ARG A 185 12.43 -25.39 12.35
C ARG A 185 11.10 -24.98 12.99
N LYS A 186 11.08 -23.85 13.70
CA LYS A 186 9.88 -23.27 14.33
C LYS A 186 9.06 -22.38 13.40
N LEU A 187 9.43 -22.29 12.11
CA LEU A 187 8.69 -21.50 11.13
C LEU A 187 7.22 -21.92 11.07
N ARG A 188 6.36 -20.90 11.22
CA ARG A 188 4.89 -20.97 11.14
C ARG A 188 4.37 -20.20 9.92
N LEU A 189 5.07 -19.14 9.53
CA LEU A 189 4.73 -18.34 8.36
C LEU A 189 5.98 -18.15 7.51
N ILE A 190 5.86 -18.47 6.22
CA ILE A 190 6.85 -18.05 5.24
C ILE A 190 6.20 -17.58 3.95
N SER A 191 6.66 -16.43 3.44
CA SER A 191 6.33 -15.95 2.09
C SER A 191 7.58 -15.91 1.23
N LEU A 192 7.53 -16.63 0.12
CA LEU A 192 8.55 -16.72 -0.92
C LEU A 192 8.05 -16.10 -2.23
N LYS A 193 6.98 -15.29 -2.16
CA LYS A 193 6.31 -14.70 -3.31
C LYS A 193 7.31 -14.02 -4.27
N TRP A 194 7.25 -14.32 -5.57
CA TRP A 194 8.13 -13.74 -6.59
C TRP A 194 9.64 -14.00 -6.36
N CYS A 195 10.03 -15.18 -5.86
CA CYS A 195 11.43 -15.62 -5.79
C CYS A 195 11.76 -16.63 -6.91
N PRO A 196 12.07 -16.19 -8.13
CA PRO A 196 12.20 -17.07 -9.30
C PRO A 196 13.33 -18.11 -9.21
N GLY A 197 14.27 -17.99 -8.27
CA GLY A 197 15.31 -18.99 -8.05
C GLY A 197 14.87 -20.17 -7.16
N VAL A 198 13.68 -20.11 -6.57
CA VAL A 198 13.17 -21.12 -5.63
C VAL A 198 12.16 -22.03 -6.34
N GLY A 199 12.48 -23.32 -6.41
CA GLY A 199 11.66 -24.36 -7.02
C GLY A 199 11.27 -25.46 -6.05
N ASP A 200 10.95 -26.64 -6.59
CA ASP A 200 10.40 -27.75 -5.81
C ASP A 200 11.34 -28.27 -4.70
N LEU A 201 12.66 -28.18 -4.90
CA LEU A 201 13.63 -28.72 -3.96
C LEU A 201 13.65 -27.91 -2.66
N GLY A 202 13.70 -26.58 -2.75
CA GLY A 202 13.72 -25.70 -1.60
C GLY A 202 12.40 -25.75 -0.84
N VAL A 203 11.29 -25.66 -1.56
CA VAL A 203 9.93 -25.72 -0.98
C VAL A 203 9.66 -27.10 -0.36
N GLY A 204 10.03 -28.18 -1.05
CA GLY A 204 9.89 -29.54 -0.54
C GLY A 204 10.67 -29.75 0.75
N LEU A 205 11.92 -29.29 0.82
CA LEU A 205 12.74 -29.37 2.02
C LEU A 205 12.14 -28.55 3.18
N LEU A 206 11.61 -27.37 2.89
CA LEU A 206 10.91 -26.52 3.85
C LEU A 206 9.69 -27.25 4.45
N ALA A 207 8.83 -27.85 3.62
CA ALA A 207 7.69 -28.62 4.09
C ALA A 207 8.10 -29.86 4.93
N VAL A 208 9.23 -30.48 4.63
CA VAL A 208 9.73 -31.65 5.38
C VAL A 208 10.30 -31.27 6.75
N LYS A 209 11.02 -30.13 6.84
CA LYS A 209 11.74 -29.73 8.06
C LYS A 209 10.93 -28.82 8.99
N CYS A 210 10.09 -27.94 8.45
CA CYS A 210 9.28 -26.98 9.19
C CYS A 210 7.84 -27.48 9.31
N LYS A 211 7.60 -28.46 10.17
CA LYS A 211 6.29 -29.14 10.29
C LYS A 211 5.17 -28.30 10.92
N ASP A 212 5.56 -27.21 11.58
CA ASP A 212 4.65 -26.29 12.28
C ASP A 212 4.15 -25.14 11.39
N ILE A 213 4.45 -25.17 10.08
CA ILE A 213 3.95 -24.18 9.12
C ILE A 213 2.42 -24.14 9.14
N ARG A 214 1.91 -22.92 9.25
CA ARG A 214 0.50 -22.55 9.20
C ARG A 214 0.16 -21.70 7.99
N SER A 215 1.08 -20.86 7.52
CA SER A 215 0.87 -20.00 6.37
C SER A 215 2.06 -20.11 5.42
N LEU A 216 1.78 -20.53 4.18
CA LEU A 216 2.77 -20.77 3.15
C LEU A 216 2.36 -20.05 1.86
N ASP A 217 3.12 -19.01 1.51
CA ASP A 217 2.91 -18.23 0.30
C ASP A 217 4.04 -18.49 -0.71
N LEU A 218 3.67 -19.18 -1.79
CA LEU A 218 4.52 -19.63 -2.88
C LEU A 218 4.21 -18.92 -4.20
N SER A 219 3.53 -17.77 -4.13
CA SER A 219 3.01 -17.10 -5.32
C SER A 219 4.13 -16.80 -6.33
N TYR A 220 3.88 -17.07 -7.61
CA TYR A 220 4.80 -16.81 -8.72
C TYR A 220 6.17 -17.47 -8.57
N LEU A 221 6.19 -18.68 -8.01
CA LEU A 221 7.37 -19.55 -8.01
C LEU A 221 7.33 -20.54 -9.17
N PRO A 222 8.48 -20.92 -9.74
CA PRO A 222 8.60 -22.00 -10.73
C PRO A 222 8.54 -23.39 -10.07
N ILE A 223 7.48 -23.66 -9.31
CA ILE A 223 7.22 -24.97 -8.69
C ILE A 223 6.30 -25.83 -9.55
N THR A 224 6.40 -27.16 -9.38
CA THR A 224 5.51 -28.13 -10.03
C THR A 224 4.79 -29.00 -9.00
N ASP A 225 4.12 -30.03 -9.49
CA ASP A 225 3.57 -31.15 -8.74
C ASP A 225 4.56 -31.85 -7.76
N LYS A 226 5.87 -31.70 -7.93
CA LYS A 226 6.89 -32.44 -7.16
C LYS A 226 6.95 -32.04 -5.68
N CYS A 227 6.77 -30.76 -5.34
CA CYS A 227 6.82 -30.31 -3.95
C CYS A 227 5.51 -30.49 -3.18
N LEU A 228 4.37 -30.53 -3.88
CA LEU A 228 3.03 -30.56 -3.29
C LEU A 228 2.79 -31.75 -2.34
N PRO A 229 3.21 -33.00 -2.64
CA PRO A 229 3.07 -34.12 -1.72
C PRO A 229 3.73 -33.90 -0.36
N SER A 230 4.81 -33.09 -0.30
CA SER A 230 5.47 -32.75 0.96
C SER A 230 4.69 -31.66 1.70
N ILE A 231 4.19 -30.64 0.99
CA ILE A 231 3.33 -29.58 1.55
C ILE A 231 2.06 -30.20 2.16
N PHE A 232 1.44 -31.14 1.45
CA PHE A 232 0.21 -31.78 1.88
C PHE A 232 0.34 -32.62 3.16
N LYS A 233 1.57 -32.95 3.58
CA LYS A 233 1.83 -33.62 4.87
C LYS A 233 1.85 -32.66 6.06
N LEU A 234 1.82 -31.35 5.84
CA LEU A 234 1.77 -30.33 6.91
C LEU A 234 0.41 -30.37 7.61
N GLN A 235 0.40 -30.73 8.90
CA GLN A 235 -0.83 -30.96 9.66
C GLN A 235 -1.48 -29.65 10.15
N TYR A 236 -0.67 -28.61 10.32
CA TYR A 236 -1.09 -27.31 10.85
C TYR A 236 -1.25 -26.25 9.77
N LEU A 237 -1.12 -26.59 8.48
CA LEU A 237 -1.26 -25.65 7.38
C LEU A 237 -2.71 -25.13 7.34
N GLU A 238 -2.87 -23.83 7.51
CA GLU A 238 -4.13 -23.08 7.50
C GLU A 238 -4.28 -22.28 6.20
N ASP A 239 -3.21 -21.64 5.73
CA ASP A 239 -3.20 -20.81 4.52
C ASP A 239 -2.17 -21.32 3.51
N LEU A 240 -2.62 -21.69 2.32
CA LEU A 240 -1.77 -22.06 1.19
C LEU A 240 -2.06 -21.14 0.00
N VAL A 241 -1.04 -20.37 -0.42
CA VAL A 241 -1.13 -19.46 -1.57
C VAL A 241 -0.21 -19.95 -2.67
N LEU A 242 -0.80 -20.31 -3.80
CA LEU A 242 -0.18 -20.84 -5.02
C LEU A 242 -0.41 -19.92 -6.23
N GLU A 243 -0.77 -18.66 -5.99
CA GLU A 243 -1.07 -17.67 -7.04
C GLU A 243 0.02 -17.65 -8.12
N GLY A 244 -0.35 -17.88 -9.39
CA GLY A 244 0.58 -17.76 -10.52
C GLY A 244 1.65 -18.86 -10.58
N CYS A 245 1.45 -19.99 -9.91
CA CYS A 245 2.32 -21.16 -10.02
C CYS A 245 1.95 -22.00 -11.25
N PHE A 246 2.55 -21.67 -12.40
CA PHE A 246 2.18 -22.26 -13.70
C PHE A 246 2.49 -23.76 -13.85
N GLY A 247 3.39 -24.32 -13.03
CA GLY A 247 3.74 -25.74 -13.08
C GLY A 247 2.78 -26.67 -12.32
N ILE A 248 1.72 -26.14 -11.72
CA ILE A 248 0.72 -26.90 -10.95
C ILE A 248 -0.50 -27.17 -11.83
N ASP A 249 -0.97 -28.42 -11.83
CA ASP A 249 -2.11 -28.90 -12.63
C ASP A 249 -3.21 -29.55 -11.76
N ASP A 250 -4.29 -30.00 -12.40
CA ASP A 250 -5.43 -30.65 -11.75
C ASP A 250 -5.06 -31.92 -10.98
N ASP A 251 -4.18 -32.76 -11.54
CA ASP A 251 -3.76 -34.02 -10.93
C ASP A 251 -2.96 -33.78 -9.66
N SER A 252 -2.10 -32.76 -9.66
CA SER A 252 -1.30 -32.37 -8.51
C SER A 252 -2.15 -31.88 -7.33
N LEU A 253 -3.32 -31.27 -7.57
CA LEU A 253 -4.26 -30.86 -6.52
C LEU A 253 -4.97 -32.06 -5.88
N SER A 254 -5.12 -33.19 -6.58
CA SER A 254 -5.81 -34.37 -6.05
C SER A 254 -5.18 -34.88 -4.73
N GLY A 255 -3.87 -34.69 -4.55
CA GLY A 255 -3.15 -35.04 -3.32
C GLY A 255 -3.63 -34.30 -2.07
N LEU A 256 -4.22 -33.11 -2.23
CA LEU A 256 -4.76 -32.30 -1.13
C LEU A 256 -5.95 -33.00 -0.45
N LYS A 257 -6.69 -33.86 -1.18
CA LYS A 257 -7.78 -34.68 -0.62
C LYS A 257 -7.35 -35.52 0.58
N HIS A 258 -6.09 -35.96 0.58
CA HIS A 258 -5.53 -36.83 1.62
C HIS A 258 -4.61 -36.07 2.60
N GLY A 259 -4.35 -34.79 2.36
CA GLY A 259 -3.43 -33.94 3.12
C GLY A 259 -4.08 -32.78 3.89
N CYS A 260 -3.27 -31.98 4.58
CA CYS A 260 -3.62 -30.69 5.22
C CYS A 260 -5.01 -30.60 5.89
N LYS A 261 -5.19 -31.27 7.03
CA LYS A 261 -6.47 -31.30 7.78
C LYS A 261 -6.94 -29.95 8.33
N SER A 262 -6.06 -28.96 8.40
CA SER A 262 -6.31 -27.66 9.03
C SER A 262 -6.54 -26.54 8.02
N LEU A 263 -6.54 -26.83 6.71
CA LEU A 263 -6.58 -25.81 5.66
C LEU A 263 -7.89 -25.01 5.71
N LYS A 264 -7.75 -23.69 5.74
CA LYS A 264 -8.83 -22.70 5.78
C LYS A 264 -8.84 -21.86 4.49
N LYS A 265 -7.66 -21.47 4.01
CA LYS A 265 -7.49 -20.67 2.81
C LYS A 265 -6.68 -21.40 1.76
N LEU A 266 -7.23 -21.50 0.56
CA LEU A 266 -6.54 -21.97 -0.64
C LEU A 266 -6.65 -20.91 -1.73
N ASP A 267 -5.51 -20.39 -2.17
CA ASP A 267 -5.43 -19.47 -3.29
C ASP A 267 -4.68 -20.15 -4.44
N ILE A 268 -5.40 -20.37 -5.55
CA ILE A 268 -4.92 -20.97 -6.80
C ILE A 268 -5.20 -20.04 -7.98
N SER A 269 -5.26 -18.73 -7.71
CA SER A 269 -5.41 -17.71 -8.74
C SER A 269 -4.27 -17.76 -9.75
N SER A 270 -4.52 -17.33 -11.00
CA SER A 270 -3.51 -17.32 -12.06
C SER A 270 -2.83 -18.67 -12.39
N CYS A 271 -3.29 -19.81 -11.86
CA CYS A 271 -2.75 -21.13 -12.21
C CYS A 271 -3.41 -21.66 -13.50
N GLN A 272 -2.73 -21.51 -14.63
CA GLN A 272 -3.29 -21.79 -15.97
C GLN A 272 -3.62 -23.26 -16.23
N ASN A 273 -2.92 -24.19 -15.57
CA ASN A 273 -3.09 -25.63 -15.76
C ASN A 273 -4.06 -26.27 -14.74
N ILE A 274 -4.59 -25.48 -13.81
CA ILE A 274 -5.69 -25.91 -12.96
C ILE A 274 -6.98 -25.56 -13.70
N THR A 275 -7.97 -26.45 -13.63
CA THR A 275 -9.32 -26.29 -14.17
C THR A 275 -10.37 -26.61 -13.10
N HIS A 276 -11.65 -26.59 -13.49
CA HIS A 276 -12.72 -27.07 -12.62
C HIS A 276 -12.54 -28.55 -12.22
N ILE A 277 -11.79 -29.36 -12.98
CA ILE A 277 -11.54 -30.78 -12.68
C ILE A 277 -10.71 -30.91 -11.40
N GLY A 278 -9.66 -30.11 -11.22
CA GLY A 278 -8.83 -30.10 -10.02
C GLY A 278 -9.65 -29.77 -8.78
N LEU A 279 -10.43 -28.69 -8.81
CA LEU A 279 -11.36 -28.35 -7.71
C LEU A 279 -12.45 -29.40 -7.50
N SER A 280 -12.93 -30.04 -8.57
CA SER A 280 -13.88 -31.16 -8.48
C SER A 280 -13.24 -32.35 -7.77
N SER A 281 -11.97 -32.66 -8.03
CA SER A 281 -11.23 -33.75 -7.39
C SER A 281 -11.10 -33.55 -5.88
N LEU A 282 -10.96 -32.29 -5.45
CA LEU A 282 -10.95 -31.91 -4.03
C LEU A 282 -12.28 -32.17 -3.32
N THR A 283 -13.38 -32.19 -4.08
CA THR A 283 -14.74 -32.21 -3.55
C THR A 283 -15.51 -33.50 -3.83
N SER A 284 -15.05 -34.35 -4.77
CA SER A 284 -15.78 -35.53 -5.29
C SER A 284 -15.52 -36.85 -4.54
N GLY A 285 -14.91 -36.82 -3.36
CA GLY A 285 -14.65 -38.03 -2.56
C GLY A 285 -15.72 -38.35 -1.51
N SER A 286 -16.14 -39.63 -1.44
CA SER A 286 -17.01 -40.22 -0.40
C SER A 286 -16.45 -40.16 1.04
N GLY A 287 -15.29 -39.54 1.25
CA GLY A 287 -14.72 -39.19 2.56
C GLY A 287 -14.78 -37.69 2.81
N SER A 288 -15.97 -37.08 2.68
CA SER A 288 -16.29 -35.64 2.71
C SER A 288 -15.93 -34.85 3.99
N GLY A 289 -14.97 -35.33 4.79
CA GLY A 289 -14.67 -34.78 6.11
C GLY A 289 -13.39 -33.95 6.25
N ARG A 290 -12.55 -33.73 5.21
CA ARG A 290 -11.17 -33.22 5.45
C ARG A 290 -10.78 -31.91 4.78
N LEU A 291 -11.22 -31.62 3.55
CA LEU A 291 -11.15 -30.26 2.99
C LEU A 291 -12.38 -29.39 3.36
N SER A 292 -13.28 -29.92 4.18
CA SER A 292 -14.53 -29.29 4.62
C SER A 292 -14.34 -27.99 5.41
N ARG A 293 -13.09 -27.63 5.75
CA ARG A 293 -12.76 -26.44 6.54
C ARG A 293 -12.27 -25.26 5.69
N ALA A 294 -12.04 -25.46 4.39
CA ALA A 294 -11.69 -24.37 3.49
C ALA A 294 -12.87 -23.40 3.41
N ASN A 295 -12.70 -22.22 3.99
CA ASN A 295 -13.70 -21.17 4.01
C ASN A 295 -13.36 -20.01 3.07
N HIS A 296 -12.12 -19.93 2.59
CA HIS A 296 -11.64 -18.94 1.62
C HIS A 296 -11.04 -19.61 0.38
N ILE A 297 -11.59 -19.34 -0.80
CA ILE A 297 -11.05 -19.79 -2.10
C ILE A 297 -10.83 -18.59 -3.02
N VAL A 298 -9.65 -18.54 -3.66
CA VAL A 298 -9.32 -17.55 -4.70
C VAL A 298 -8.92 -18.31 -5.97
N THR A 299 -9.55 -18.02 -7.10
CA THR A 299 -9.33 -18.74 -8.36
C THR A 299 -9.57 -17.85 -9.57
N TRP A 300 -8.86 -18.10 -10.68
CA TRP A 300 -9.00 -17.42 -11.99
C TRP A 300 -9.69 -18.30 -13.04
N LEU A 301 -10.38 -19.34 -12.58
CA LEU A 301 -11.07 -20.28 -13.46
C LEU A 301 -12.33 -19.68 -14.05
N SER A 302 -12.66 -20.11 -15.28
CA SER A 302 -13.96 -19.77 -15.86
C SER A 302 -15.10 -20.25 -14.96
N VAL A 303 -15.96 -19.30 -14.57
CA VAL A 303 -17.10 -19.54 -13.68
C VAL A 303 -18.24 -20.17 -14.47
N THR A 304 -18.10 -21.48 -14.66
CA THR A 304 -19.06 -22.36 -15.31
C THR A 304 -19.96 -23.04 -14.28
N LEU A 305 -21.04 -23.67 -14.75
CA LEU A 305 -21.91 -24.50 -13.91
C LEU A 305 -21.10 -25.61 -13.19
N ALA A 306 -20.15 -26.24 -13.87
CA ALA A 306 -19.32 -27.30 -13.30
C ALA A 306 -18.44 -26.79 -12.14
N LEU A 307 -17.85 -25.60 -12.26
CA LEU A 307 -17.11 -24.98 -11.17
C LEU A 307 -18.02 -24.69 -9.98
N ALA A 308 -19.19 -24.10 -10.23
CA ALA A 308 -20.15 -23.75 -9.19
C ALA A 308 -20.67 -24.99 -8.45
N ASP A 309 -20.93 -26.09 -9.16
CA ASP A 309 -21.36 -27.36 -8.56
C ASP A 309 -20.27 -28.01 -7.71
N SER A 310 -19.00 -27.83 -8.09
CA SER A 310 -17.87 -28.30 -7.29
C SER A 310 -17.68 -27.49 -6.02
N LEU A 311 -17.75 -26.16 -6.11
CA LEU A 311 -17.65 -25.27 -4.94
C LEU A 311 -18.84 -25.45 -3.97
N LYS A 312 -20.04 -25.76 -4.48
CA LYS A 312 -21.23 -26.06 -3.66
C LYS A 312 -21.01 -27.17 -2.63
N LYS A 313 -20.09 -28.10 -2.91
CA LYS A 313 -19.80 -29.26 -2.04
C LYS A 313 -18.96 -28.88 -0.81
N LEU A 314 -18.54 -27.62 -0.67
CA LEU A 314 -17.76 -27.12 0.46
C LEU A 314 -18.68 -26.46 1.49
N PRO A 315 -19.06 -27.14 2.59
CA PRO A 315 -20.12 -26.68 3.48
C PRO A 315 -19.75 -25.46 4.34
N MET A 316 -18.44 -25.16 4.49
CA MET A 316 -17.94 -24.04 5.31
C MET A 316 -17.46 -22.85 4.47
N LEU A 317 -17.71 -22.86 3.15
CA LEU A 317 -17.26 -21.81 2.25
C LEU A 317 -17.97 -20.50 2.56
N GLN A 318 -17.21 -19.48 2.96
CA GLN A 318 -17.72 -18.16 3.34
C GLN A 318 -17.15 -17.04 2.49
N SER A 319 -16.06 -17.28 1.77
CA SER A 319 -15.34 -16.24 1.04
C SER A 319 -14.83 -16.80 -0.28
N ILE A 320 -15.19 -16.14 -1.37
CA ILE A 320 -14.73 -16.52 -2.70
C ILE A 320 -14.29 -15.28 -3.45
N LYS A 321 -13.11 -15.38 -4.07
CA LYS A 321 -12.62 -14.37 -5.00
C LYS A 321 -12.44 -14.98 -6.39
N LEU A 322 -13.23 -14.51 -7.32
CA LEU A 322 -13.28 -14.92 -8.74
C LEU A 322 -12.88 -13.70 -9.58
N ASP A 323 -11.72 -13.13 -9.29
CA ASP A 323 -11.25 -11.92 -9.94
C ASP A 323 -10.66 -12.24 -11.32
N ASP A 324 -10.96 -11.42 -12.31
CA ASP A 324 -10.52 -11.55 -13.70
C ASP A 324 -10.92 -12.89 -14.36
N CYS A 325 -12.02 -13.49 -13.86
CA CYS A 325 -12.55 -14.75 -14.39
C CYS A 325 -13.53 -14.53 -15.55
N PRO A 326 -13.48 -15.35 -16.61
CA PRO A 326 -14.60 -15.45 -17.55
C PRO A 326 -15.82 -16.04 -16.85
N VAL A 327 -16.89 -15.25 -16.66
CA VAL A 327 -18.10 -15.69 -15.96
C VAL A 327 -19.23 -16.04 -16.92
N THR A 328 -20.01 -17.05 -16.55
CA THR A 328 -21.28 -17.39 -17.24
C THR A 328 -22.46 -17.11 -16.31
N TYR A 329 -23.60 -16.70 -16.88
CA TYR A 329 -24.83 -16.53 -16.10
C TYR A 329 -25.22 -17.82 -15.36
N ALA A 330 -25.11 -18.97 -16.03
CA ALA A 330 -25.41 -20.27 -15.41
C ALA A 330 -24.50 -20.56 -14.20
N GLY A 331 -23.21 -20.24 -14.29
CA GLY A 331 -22.26 -20.38 -13.18
C GLY A 331 -22.60 -19.46 -12.00
N LEU A 332 -22.83 -18.16 -12.25
CA LEU A 332 -23.19 -17.20 -11.20
C LEU A 332 -24.55 -17.52 -10.55
N LYS A 333 -25.54 -17.95 -11.34
CA LYS A 333 -26.84 -18.41 -10.84
C LYS A 333 -26.72 -19.68 -10.00
N ALA A 334 -25.82 -20.59 -10.35
CA ALA A 334 -25.55 -21.79 -9.56
C ALA A 334 -24.90 -21.43 -8.22
N ILE A 335 -23.96 -20.46 -8.20
CA ILE A 335 -23.41 -19.87 -6.97
C ILE A 335 -24.54 -19.25 -6.13
N GLY A 336 -25.41 -18.46 -6.75
CA GLY A 336 -26.61 -17.87 -6.12
C GLY A 336 -27.56 -18.88 -5.48
N ASN A 337 -27.51 -20.14 -5.91
CA ASN A 337 -28.36 -21.21 -5.41
C ASN A 337 -27.74 -22.04 -4.29
N TRP A 338 -26.57 -21.66 -3.77
CA TRP A 338 -25.96 -22.33 -2.64
C TRP A 338 -26.75 -22.14 -1.35
N CYS A 339 -26.68 -23.13 -0.47
CA CYS A 339 -27.37 -23.11 0.83
C CYS A 339 -26.55 -22.42 1.92
N ALA A 340 -25.24 -22.26 1.73
CA ALA A 340 -24.37 -21.57 2.67
C ALA A 340 -24.29 -20.09 2.32
N SER A 341 -24.55 -19.21 3.30
CA SER A 341 -24.39 -17.76 3.09
C SER A 341 -22.91 -17.38 3.01
N LEU A 342 -22.49 -16.90 1.83
CA LEU A 342 -21.21 -16.22 1.66
C LEU A 342 -21.17 -14.92 2.49
N ARG A 343 -19.99 -14.65 3.06
CA ARG A 343 -19.62 -13.41 3.76
C ARG A 343 -18.73 -12.50 2.92
N GLU A 344 -17.94 -13.05 2.01
CA GLU A 344 -17.10 -12.27 1.09
C GLU A 344 -17.22 -12.83 -0.33
N LEU A 345 -17.43 -11.94 -1.28
CA LEU A 345 -17.46 -12.26 -2.70
C LEU A 345 -16.69 -11.19 -3.47
N SER A 346 -15.77 -11.63 -4.33
CA SER A 346 -15.07 -10.78 -5.27
C SER A 346 -15.29 -11.29 -6.69
N LEU A 347 -15.73 -10.40 -7.57
CA LEU A 347 -15.95 -10.57 -9.01
C LEU A 347 -15.19 -9.47 -9.77
N SER A 348 -14.08 -8.98 -9.20
CA SER A 348 -13.33 -7.84 -9.74
C SER A 348 -12.89 -8.15 -11.17
N LYS A 349 -13.03 -7.20 -12.10
CA LYS A 349 -12.66 -7.30 -13.52
C LYS A 349 -13.40 -8.38 -14.32
N CYS A 350 -14.48 -8.95 -13.79
CA CYS A 350 -15.32 -9.88 -14.54
C CYS A 350 -16.23 -9.13 -15.52
N ALA A 351 -15.78 -8.98 -16.77
CA ALA A 351 -16.47 -8.18 -17.80
C ALA A 351 -17.89 -8.66 -18.15
N GLU A 352 -18.20 -9.93 -17.91
CA GLU A 352 -19.50 -10.55 -18.25
C GLU A 352 -20.54 -10.49 -17.12
N VAL A 353 -20.23 -9.80 -16.02
CA VAL A 353 -21.18 -9.60 -14.92
C VAL A 353 -22.22 -8.54 -15.31
N THR A 354 -23.49 -8.95 -15.35
CA THR A 354 -24.67 -8.10 -15.64
C THR A 354 -25.60 -7.97 -14.42
N ASP A 355 -26.56 -7.02 -14.48
CA ASP A 355 -27.56 -6.82 -13.44
C ASP A 355 -28.35 -8.09 -13.08
N GLU A 356 -28.79 -8.83 -14.09
CA GLU A 356 -29.54 -10.07 -13.88
C GLU A 356 -28.68 -11.13 -13.18
N SER A 357 -27.41 -11.24 -13.59
CA SER A 357 -26.48 -12.20 -13.00
C SER A 357 -26.19 -11.90 -11.54
N LEU A 358 -25.91 -10.64 -11.17
CA LEU A 358 -25.68 -10.23 -9.79
C LEU A 358 -26.93 -10.36 -8.93
N SER A 359 -28.09 -9.98 -9.47
CA SER A 359 -29.35 -10.07 -8.73
C SER A 359 -29.67 -11.53 -8.37
N SER A 360 -29.55 -12.43 -9.35
CA SER A 360 -29.75 -13.86 -9.11
C SER A 360 -28.74 -14.44 -8.12
N LEU A 361 -27.50 -13.96 -8.15
CA LEU A 361 -26.45 -14.39 -7.25
C LEU A 361 -26.71 -13.93 -5.81
N LEU A 362 -27.09 -12.68 -5.59
CA LEU A 362 -27.14 -12.07 -4.26
C LEU A 362 -28.47 -12.30 -3.51
N THR A 363 -29.52 -12.73 -4.22
CA THR A 363 -30.88 -12.92 -3.64
C THR A 363 -30.88 -13.78 -2.36
N LYS A 364 -30.02 -14.81 -2.28
CA LYS A 364 -29.96 -15.72 -1.12
C LYS A 364 -28.85 -15.38 -0.11
N HIS A 365 -27.86 -14.55 -0.49
CA HIS A 365 -26.65 -14.30 0.31
C HIS A 365 -26.80 -13.07 1.22
N LYS A 366 -27.76 -13.11 2.14
CA LYS A 366 -28.09 -11.97 3.01
C LYS A 366 -27.01 -11.64 4.06
N ASP A 367 -26.14 -12.60 4.37
CA ASP A 367 -25.04 -12.41 5.32
C ASP A 367 -23.76 -11.85 4.68
N LEU A 368 -23.81 -11.43 3.42
CA LEU A 368 -22.65 -10.86 2.73
C LEU A 368 -22.16 -9.60 3.47
N ARG A 369 -20.86 -9.58 3.78
CA ARG A 369 -20.17 -8.48 4.47
C ARG A 369 -19.22 -7.74 3.54
N LYS A 370 -18.59 -8.43 2.60
CA LYS A 370 -17.65 -7.84 1.65
C LYS A 370 -18.05 -8.19 0.22
N LEU A 371 -18.21 -7.17 -0.61
CA LEU A 371 -18.49 -7.31 -2.03
C LEU A 371 -17.50 -6.47 -2.83
N ASP A 372 -16.79 -7.10 -3.75
CA ASP A 372 -15.91 -6.43 -4.69
C ASP A 372 -16.39 -6.75 -6.12
N ILE A 373 -16.85 -5.71 -6.81
CA ILE A 373 -17.38 -5.72 -8.18
C ILE A 373 -16.64 -4.66 -9.02
N THR A 374 -15.42 -4.33 -8.62
CA THR A 374 -14.53 -3.41 -9.34
C THR A 374 -14.43 -3.80 -10.81
N CYS A 375 -14.48 -2.83 -11.73
CA CYS A 375 -14.44 -3.01 -13.17
C CYS A 375 -15.56 -3.90 -13.75
N CYS A 376 -16.66 -4.15 -13.04
CA CYS A 376 -17.86 -4.79 -13.61
C CYS A 376 -18.66 -3.75 -14.43
N ARG A 377 -18.25 -3.52 -15.68
CA ARG A 377 -18.73 -2.38 -16.50
C ARG A 377 -20.15 -2.51 -17.06
N LYS A 378 -20.81 -3.67 -16.92
CA LYS A 378 -22.19 -3.91 -17.43
C LYS A 378 -23.27 -3.81 -16.34
N ILE A 379 -22.92 -3.36 -15.14
CA ILE A 379 -23.87 -3.17 -14.04
C ILE A 379 -24.44 -1.76 -14.06
N THR A 380 -25.68 -1.59 -13.61
CA THR A 380 -26.38 -0.31 -13.59
C THR A 380 -27.01 -0.05 -12.22
N TYR A 381 -27.88 0.96 -12.13
CA TYR A 381 -28.73 1.20 -10.96
C TYR A 381 -29.43 -0.08 -10.45
N ALA A 382 -29.88 -0.96 -11.34
CA ALA A 382 -30.61 -2.17 -10.94
C ALA A 382 -29.76 -3.11 -10.05
N SER A 383 -28.47 -3.28 -10.35
CA SER A 383 -27.56 -4.02 -9.47
C SER A 383 -27.44 -3.37 -8.10
N ILE A 384 -27.23 -2.05 -8.04
CA ILE A 384 -27.03 -1.35 -6.77
C ILE A 384 -28.31 -1.35 -5.92
N ASP A 385 -29.48 -1.15 -6.53
CA ASP A 385 -30.75 -1.27 -5.83
C ASP A 385 -30.93 -2.67 -5.23
N HIS A 386 -30.60 -3.72 -5.98
CA HIS A 386 -30.70 -5.10 -5.48
C HIS A 386 -29.66 -5.42 -4.40
N ILE A 387 -28.40 -4.98 -4.56
CA ILE A 387 -27.32 -5.14 -3.58
C ILE A 387 -27.73 -4.48 -2.26
N THR A 388 -28.16 -3.22 -2.32
CA THR A 388 -28.52 -2.43 -1.14
C THR A 388 -29.80 -2.93 -0.46
N ASN A 389 -30.71 -3.60 -1.18
CA ASN A 389 -31.89 -4.26 -0.61
C ASN A 389 -31.57 -5.64 0.00
N SER A 390 -30.68 -6.42 -0.62
CA SER A 390 -30.42 -7.81 -0.22
C SER A 390 -29.33 -7.94 0.84
N CYS A 391 -28.28 -7.11 0.77
CA CYS A 391 -27.06 -7.21 1.57
C CYS A 391 -26.86 -5.96 2.44
N THR A 392 -27.83 -5.64 3.29
CA THR A 392 -27.80 -4.44 4.15
C THR A 392 -26.70 -4.47 5.24
N ALA A 393 -26.16 -5.66 5.52
CA ALA A 393 -25.08 -5.87 6.49
C ALA A 393 -23.66 -5.72 5.89
N LEU A 394 -23.53 -5.16 4.68
CA LEU A 394 -22.22 -4.92 4.06
C LEU A 394 -21.36 -4.00 4.92
N THR A 395 -20.11 -4.40 5.11
CA THR A 395 -19.05 -3.61 5.75
C THR A 395 -18.00 -3.14 4.75
N SER A 396 -17.88 -3.78 3.59
CA SER A 396 -16.96 -3.38 2.51
C SER A 396 -17.65 -3.51 1.15
N LEU A 397 -17.66 -2.42 0.38
CA LEU A 397 -18.13 -2.39 -1.00
C LEU A 397 -17.05 -1.73 -1.88
N ARG A 398 -16.52 -2.49 -2.84
CA ARG A 398 -15.63 -1.96 -3.87
C ARG A 398 -16.27 -2.09 -5.25
N MET A 399 -16.30 -1.00 -5.98
CA MET A 399 -16.92 -0.90 -7.30
C MET A 399 -16.22 0.17 -8.16
N GLU A 400 -14.89 0.20 -8.12
CA GLU A 400 -14.09 1.12 -8.96
C GLU A 400 -14.42 0.91 -10.44
N SER A 401 -14.51 1.99 -11.23
CA SER A 401 -14.78 1.96 -12.68
C SER A 401 -16.08 1.24 -13.08
N CYS A 402 -17.17 1.44 -12.33
CA CYS A 402 -18.52 0.97 -12.66
C CYS A 402 -19.36 2.10 -13.30
N THR A 403 -18.85 2.67 -14.40
CA THR A 403 -19.31 3.93 -15.00
C THR A 403 -20.77 3.99 -15.49
N LEU A 404 -21.46 2.86 -15.65
CA LEU A 404 -22.89 2.82 -16.00
C LEU A 404 -23.81 2.98 -14.78
N VAL A 405 -23.25 3.02 -13.57
CA VAL A 405 -24.01 3.29 -12.34
C VAL A 405 -24.26 4.80 -12.23
N PRO A 406 -25.53 5.25 -12.24
CA PRO A 406 -25.84 6.67 -12.19
C PRO A 406 -25.73 7.22 -10.75
N ARG A 407 -25.59 8.55 -10.63
CA ARG A 407 -25.38 9.25 -9.34
C ARG A 407 -26.43 8.92 -8.27
N GLU A 408 -27.69 8.70 -8.67
CA GLU A 408 -28.79 8.37 -7.77
C GLU A 408 -28.57 7.05 -7.02
N ALA A 409 -27.77 6.13 -7.58
CA ALA A 409 -27.46 4.86 -6.93
C ALA A 409 -26.60 5.03 -5.66
N PHE A 410 -25.71 6.03 -5.62
CA PHE A 410 -24.86 6.28 -4.43
C PHE A 410 -25.69 6.81 -3.25
N VAL A 411 -26.81 7.48 -3.54
CA VAL A 411 -27.78 7.86 -2.51
C VAL A 411 -28.38 6.61 -1.85
N LEU A 412 -28.72 5.57 -2.62
CA LEU A 412 -29.24 4.30 -2.07
C LEU A 412 -28.24 3.61 -1.14
N ILE A 413 -26.95 3.61 -1.53
CA ILE A 413 -25.88 3.00 -0.73
C ILE A 413 -25.85 3.63 0.67
N GLY A 414 -25.80 4.96 0.75
CA GLY A 414 -25.81 5.67 2.04
C GLY A 414 -27.11 5.48 2.83
N GLN A 415 -28.26 5.30 2.16
CA GLN A 415 -29.55 5.11 2.84
C GLN A 415 -29.68 3.73 3.49
N ARG A 416 -29.20 2.67 2.82
CA ARG A 416 -29.52 1.27 3.15
C ARG A 416 -28.35 0.47 3.72
N CYS A 417 -27.10 0.87 3.46
CA CYS A 417 -25.89 0.13 3.88
C CYS A 417 -25.14 0.85 5.01
N GLN A 418 -25.79 1.05 6.16
CA GLN A 418 -25.27 1.88 7.27
C GLN A 418 -24.06 1.27 8.01
N PHE A 419 -23.77 -0.01 7.79
CA PHE A 419 -22.65 -0.72 8.42
C PHE A 419 -21.35 -0.65 7.62
N LEU A 420 -21.29 0.12 6.53
CA LEU A 420 -20.10 0.26 5.71
C LEU A 420 -18.93 0.88 6.49
N GLU A 421 -17.80 0.19 6.41
CA GLU A 421 -16.49 0.57 6.99
C GLU A 421 -15.49 0.90 5.88
N GLU A 422 -15.64 0.30 4.69
CA GLU A 422 -14.80 0.52 3.51
C GLU A 422 -15.69 0.73 2.28
N ILE A 423 -15.47 1.82 1.56
CA ILE A 423 -16.14 2.12 0.30
C ILE A 423 -15.08 2.54 -0.73
N ASP A 424 -15.01 1.81 -1.84
CA ASP A 424 -14.22 2.20 -3.02
C ASP A 424 -15.15 2.42 -4.20
N ILE A 425 -15.36 3.69 -4.56
CA ILE A 425 -16.18 4.12 -5.69
C ILE A 425 -15.35 4.99 -6.64
N THR A 426 -14.03 4.77 -6.68
CA THR A 426 -13.11 5.42 -7.61
C THR A 426 -13.61 5.31 -9.06
N ASP A 427 -13.49 6.37 -9.86
CA ASP A 427 -13.88 6.41 -11.27
C ASP A 427 -15.37 6.07 -11.49
N ASN A 428 -16.24 6.70 -10.69
CA ASN A 428 -17.70 6.62 -10.81
C ASN A 428 -18.36 8.02 -10.80
N GLU A 429 -19.66 8.06 -11.13
CA GLU A 429 -20.46 9.27 -11.25
C GLU A 429 -21.06 9.77 -9.91
N VAL A 430 -20.35 9.62 -8.79
CA VAL A 430 -20.83 10.12 -7.48
C VAL A 430 -20.75 11.65 -7.40
N ASP A 431 -21.77 12.28 -6.81
CA ASP A 431 -21.87 13.72 -6.57
C ASP A 431 -21.97 14.06 -5.06
N ASP A 432 -22.09 15.34 -4.73
CA ASP A 432 -22.16 15.82 -3.35
C ASP A 432 -23.40 15.32 -2.58
N GLU A 433 -24.53 15.10 -3.25
CA GLU A 433 -25.73 14.52 -2.63
C GLU A 433 -25.52 13.01 -2.33
N GLY A 434 -24.83 12.29 -3.22
CA GLY A 434 -24.34 10.94 -2.96
C GLY A 434 -23.43 10.88 -1.73
N LEU A 435 -22.43 11.77 -1.63
CA LEU A 435 -21.53 11.85 -0.48
C LEU A 435 -22.28 12.19 0.82
N LYS A 436 -23.22 13.13 0.77
CA LYS A 436 -24.08 13.49 1.90
C LYS A 436 -24.94 12.32 2.37
N SER A 437 -25.39 11.44 1.47
CA SER A 437 -26.05 10.20 1.88
C SER A 437 -25.07 9.23 2.53
N ILE A 438 -23.87 9.08 1.96
CA ILE A 438 -22.80 8.20 2.48
C ILE A 438 -22.37 8.62 3.90
N CYS A 439 -22.53 9.88 4.31
CA CYS A 439 -22.33 10.35 5.69
C CYS A 439 -23.11 9.55 6.75
N ARG A 440 -24.19 8.85 6.36
CA ARG A 440 -24.96 7.97 7.26
C ARG A 440 -24.19 6.72 7.66
N CYS A 441 -23.14 6.35 6.93
CA CYS A 441 -22.22 5.26 7.25
C CYS A 441 -21.23 5.72 8.33
N SER A 442 -21.67 5.82 9.58
CA SER A 442 -20.87 6.38 10.69
C SER A 442 -19.63 5.55 11.08
N ASN A 443 -19.52 4.32 10.57
CA ASN A 443 -18.37 3.45 10.81
C ASN A 443 -17.32 3.50 9.69
N LEU A 444 -17.48 4.39 8.72
CA LEU A 444 -16.58 4.51 7.58
C LEU A 444 -15.16 4.84 8.05
N SER A 445 -14.22 3.99 7.65
CA SER A 445 -12.81 4.02 8.00
C SER A 445 -11.91 4.21 6.77
N SER A 446 -12.34 3.71 5.60
CA SER A 446 -11.66 3.90 4.33
C SER A 446 -12.66 4.34 3.27
N LEU A 447 -12.40 5.47 2.64
CA LEU A 447 -13.22 6.04 1.56
C LEU A 447 -12.34 6.42 0.38
N LYS A 448 -12.59 5.79 -0.77
CA LYS A 448 -11.85 6.06 -2.00
C LYS A 448 -12.79 6.62 -3.07
N LEU A 449 -12.46 7.83 -3.50
CA LEU A 449 -13.23 8.67 -4.41
C LEU A 449 -12.36 9.13 -5.59
N GLY A 450 -11.26 8.45 -5.89
CA GLY A 450 -10.35 8.91 -6.93
C GLY A 450 -11.08 9.05 -8.28
N ILE A 451 -10.75 10.07 -9.07
CA ILE A 451 -11.33 10.31 -10.41
C ILE A 451 -12.85 10.60 -10.36
N CYS A 452 -13.46 10.80 -9.19
CA CYS A 452 -14.85 11.26 -9.11
C CYS A 452 -14.90 12.77 -9.44
N LEU A 453 -15.43 13.12 -10.62
CA LEU A 453 -15.36 14.49 -11.15
C LEU A 453 -16.48 15.41 -10.65
N ASN A 454 -17.56 14.85 -10.13
CA ASN A 454 -18.77 15.58 -9.73
C ASN A 454 -18.84 15.90 -8.23
N ILE A 455 -17.75 15.65 -7.48
CA ILE A 455 -17.67 16.00 -6.06
C ILE A 455 -16.95 17.34 -5.86
N THR A 456 -17.40 18.11 -4.89
CA THR A 456 -16.84 19.40 -4.52
C THR A 456 -16.47 19.47 -3.04
N ASP A 457 -15.95 20.62 -2.61
CA ASP A 457 -15.69 20.90 -1.20
C ASP A 457 -16.92 20.68 -0.31
N GLU A 458 -18.14 20.87 -0.82
CA GLU A 458 -19.38 20.65 -0.07
C GLU A 458 -19.56 19.18 0.32
N GLY A 459 -19.45 18.26 -0.65
CA GLY A 459 -19.57 16.82 -0.38
C GLY A 459 -18.48 16.31 0.55
N VAL A 460 -17.24 16.77 0.36
CA VAL A 460 -16.12 16.37 1.22
C VAL A 460 -16.23 16.98 2.63
N ALA A 461 -16.77 18.19 2.77
CA ALA A 461 -17.06 18.78 4.08
C ALA A 461 -18.15 17.98 4.83
N ASN A 462 -19.17 17.49 4.13
CA ASN A 462 -20.18 16.60 4.72
C ASN A 462 -19.54 15.31 5.28
N ILE A 463 -18.60 14.71 4.55
CA ILE A 463 -17.82 13.56 5.05
C ILE A 463 -17.03 13.95 6.31
N GLY A 464 -16.33 15.09 6.28
CA GLY A 464 -15.58 15.60 7.42
C GLY A 464 -16.44 15.76 8.69
N MET A 465 -17.68 16.23 8.56
CA MET A 465 -18.59 16.42 9.69
C MET A 465 -19.12 15.12 10.32
N CYS A 466 -19.28 14.05 9.53
CA CYS A 466 -19.99 12.84 9.97
C CYS A 466 -19.10 11.60 10.14
N CYS A 467 -18.03 11.48 9.38
CA CYS A 467 -17.17 10.29 9.34
C CYS A 467 -15.93 10.45 10.24
N SER A 468 -16.13 10.60 11.55
CA SER A 468 -15.03 10.85 12.50
C SER A 468 -14.05 9.68 12.67
N LYS A 469 -14.44 8.47 12.23
CA LYS A 469 -13.61 7.25 12.26
C LYS A 469 -12.76 7.05 11.00
N LEU A 470 -12.76 8.00 10.07
CA LEU A 470 -12.02 7.90 8.82
C LEU A 470 -10.51 7.87 9.07
N VAL A 471 -9.85 6.85 8.52
CA VAL A 471 -8.41 6.58 8.59
C VAL A 471 -7.75 6.77 7.22
N GLU A 472 -8.45 6.42 6.15
CA GLU A 472 -7.99 6.53 4.76
C GLU A 472 -9.00 7.30 3.92
N LEU A 473 -8.52 8.32 3.19
CA LEU A 473 -9.30 9.09 2.23
C LEU A 473 -8.51 9.24 0.92
N ASP A 474 -9.05 8.71 -0.18
CA ASP A 474 -8.48 8.92 -1.52
C ASP A 474 -9.35 9.88 -2.35
N LEU A 475 -8.75 11.02 -2.73
CA LEU A 475 -9.30 12.09 -3.56
C LEU A 475 -8.40 12.32 -4.81
N TYR A 476 -7.64 11.31 -5.22
CA TYR A 476 -6.78 11.39 -6.40
C TYR A 476 -7.56 11.87 -7.62
N ARG A 477 -7.06 12.91 -8.30
CA ARG A 477 -7.72 13.49 -9.49
C ARG A 477 -9.18 13.97 -9.28
N CYS A 478 -9.61 14.23 -8.05
CA CYS A 478 -10.85 14.97 -7.81
C CYS A 478 -10.58 16.46 -8.05
N THR A 479 -11.06 16.98 -9.18
CA THR A 479 -10.76 18.36 -9.61
C THR A 479 -11.57 19.41 -8.87
N GLY A 480 -12.72 19.05 -8.30
CA GLY A 480 -13.61 19.96 -7.56
C GLY A 480 -13.22 20.21 -6.10
N ILE A 481 -12.12 19.62 -5.62
CA ILE A 481 -11.69 19.72 -4.20
C ILE A 481 -10.57 20.75 -4.04
N SER A 482 -10.77 21.67 -3.09
CA SER A 482 -9.81 22.70 -2.69
C SER A 482 -9.35 22.53 -1.23
N ASP A 483 -8.49 23.43 -0.77
CA ASP A 483 -8.03 23.47 0.62
C ASP A 483 -9.20 23.58 1.63
N SER A 484 -10.34 24.14 1.21
CA SER A 484 -11.53 24.28 2.07
C SER A 484 -12.11 22.91 2.43
N GLY A 485 -12.30 22.01 1.46
CA GLY A 485 -12.77 20.66 1.69
C GLY A 485 -11.76 19.84 2.51
N ILE A 486 -10.46 19.97 2.22
CA ILE A 486 -9.41 19.29 3.00
C ILE A 486 -9.36 19.80 4.45
N SER A 487 -9.51 21.10 4.66
CA SER A 487 -9.57 21.68 6.01
C SER A 487 -10.77 21.16 6.79
N ALA A 488 -11.93 20.98 6.14
CA ALA A 488 -13.12 20.43 6.77
C ALA A 488 -12.87 18.98 7.23
N VAL A 489 -12.30 18.12 6.38
CA VAL A 489 -11.93 16.74 6.74
C VAL A 489 -10.88 16.72 7.86
N ALA A 490 -9.83 17.53 7.75
CA ALA A 490 -8.79 17.60 8.78
C ALA A 490 -9.33 18.03 10.15
N SER A 491 -10.41 18.84 10.17
CA SER A 491 -11.06 19.28 11.40
C SER A 491 -11.98 18.22 12.03
N GLY A 492 -12.63 17.39 11.21
CA GLY A 492 -13.65 16.44 11.68
C GLY A 492 -13.23 14.96 11.71
N CYS A 493 -12.13 14.61 11.05
CA CYS A 493 -11.57 13.25 11.01
C CYS A 493 -10.22 13.19 11.77
N PRO A 494 -10.22 13.14 13.12
CA PRO A 494 -8.98 13.18 13.91
C PRO A 494 -8.10 11.93 13.77
N GLY A 495 -8.65 10.82 13.28
CA GLY A 495 -7.96 9.54 13.07
C GLY A 495 -7.36 9.35 11.68
N LEU A 496 -7.39 10.36 10.82
CA LEU A 496 -6.95 10.23 9.42
C LEU A 496 -5.43 10.00 9.34
N GLU A 497 -5.03 8.84 8.83
CA GLU A 497 -3.63 8.45 8.65
C GLU A 497 -3.15 8.61 7.20
N MET A 498 -4.05 8.40 6.23
CA MET A 498 -3.76 8.51 4.81
C MET A 498 -4.74 9.46 4.13
N ILE A 499 -4.20 10.45 3.42
CA ILE A 499 -4.95 11.26 2.47
C ILE A 499 -4.20 11.31 1.13
N ASN A 500 -4.85 10.86 0.07
CA ASN A 500 -4.34 10.95 -1.29
C ASN A 500 -5.11 12.06 -2.03
N ILE A 501 -4.41 13.04 -2.59
CA ILE A 501 -5.01 14.24 -3.20
C ILE A 501 -4.30 14.59 -4.50
N ALA A 502 -5.04 15.19 -5.44
CA ALA A 502 -4.45 15.79 -6.62
C ALA A 502 -3.47 16.92 -6.26
N TYR A 503 -2.44 17.08 -7.09
CA TYR A 503 -1.16 17.75 -6.84
C TYR A 503 -1.17 19.26 -6.48
N SER A 504 -2.32 19.92 -6.26
CA SER A 504 -2.40 21.31 -5.79
C SER A 504 -1.99 21.50 -4.31
N ALA A 505 -2.17 20.48 -3.47
CA ALA A 505 -1.94 20.56 -2.03
C ALA A 505 -0.46 20.56 -1.60
N ILE A 506 0.46 20.04 -2.43
CA ILE A 506 1.91 20.04 -2.13
C ILE A 506 2.44 21.47 -2.05
N ALA A 507 1.93 22.36 -2.91
CA ALA A 507 2.34 23.75 -2.96
C ALA A 507 2.02 24.47 -1.65
N VAL A 508 0.78 24.40 -1.17
CA VAL A 508 0.28 25.18 -0.03
C VAL A 508 0.77 24.66 1.32
N GLY A 509 0.89 23.33 1.48
CA GLY A 509 1.24 22.70 2.76
C GLY A 509 2.74 22.59 3.05
N CYS A 510 3.60 22.44 2.03
CA CYS A 510 5.02 22.11 2.22
C CYS A 510 5.94 23.35 2.28
N LYS A 511 5.72 24.24 3.24
CA LYS A 511 6.53 25.48 3.42
C LYS A 511 8.04 25.25 3.63
N GLN A 512 8.49 24.03 3.89
CA GLN A 512 9.91 23.67 4.08
C GLN A 512 10.49 22.81 2.94
N LEU A 513 9.76 22.66 1.84
CA LEU A 513 10.21 21.87 0.69
C LEU A 513 11.50 22.48 0.12
N ALA A 514 12.61 21.74 0.19
CA ALA A 514 13.91 22.21 -0.27
C ALA A 514 14.33 21.59 -1.61
N LYS A 515 13.77 20.44 -1.97
CA LYS A 515 14.05 19.76 -3.25
C LYS A 515 12.78 19.12 -3.78
N LEU A 516 12.53 19.27 -5.08
CA LEU A 516 11.37 18.70 -5.76
C LEU A 516 11.83 18.09 -7.10
N ASP A 517 11.41 16.86 -7.38
CA ASP A 517 11.71 16.17 -8.63
C ASP A 517 10.39 15.81 -9.32
N ILE A 518 10.12 16.46 -10.45
CA ILE A 518 8.95 16.28 -11.30
C ILE A 518 9.45 15.68 -12.61
N LYS A 519 9.27 14.37 -12.74
CA LYS A 519 9.70 13.61 -13.91
C LYS A 519 8.59 12.71 -14.40
N LYS A 520 8.25 12.81 -15.70
CA LYS A 520 7.17 12.05 -16.36
C LYS A 520 5.79 12.34 -15.75
N CYS A 521 5.60 13.58 -15.31
CA CYS A 521 4.31 14.06 -14.84
C CYS A 521 3.69 14.93 -15.93
N SER A 522 3.14 14.30 -16.97
CA SER A 522 2.57 15.00 -18.15
C SER A 522 1.36 15.87 -17.80
N SER A 523 0.67 15.55 -16.71
CA SER A 523 -0.45 16.34 -16.17
C SER A 523 -0.01 17.56 -15.34
N ILE A 524 1.30 17.79 -15.15
CA ILE A 524 1.80 19.00 -14.49
C ILE A 524 2.07 20.06 -15.55
N ASP A 525 1.33 21.15 -15.48
CA ASP A 525 1.39 22.32 -16.36
C ASP A 525 1.61 23.61 -15.54
N ASP A 526 1.41 24.76 -16.17
CA ASP A 526 1.61 26.07 -15.54
C ASP A 526 0.71 26.30 -14.33
N ALA A 527 -0.51 25.75 -14.34
CA ALA A 527 -1.47 25.89 -13.25
C ALA A 527 -0.96 25.20 -11.97
N GLY A 528 -0.18 24.12 -12.09
CA GLY A 528 0.51 23.49 -10.95
C GLY A 528 1.75 24.25 -10.48
N MET A 529 2.46 24.92 -11.40
CA MET A 529 3.71 25.62 -11.09
C MET A 529 3.51 26.97 -10.38
N ILE A 530 2.43 27.69 -10.69
CA ILE A 530 2.13 29.00 -10.09
C ILE A 530 1.94 28.91 -8.57
N PRO A 531 1.08 28.03 -8.02
CA PRO A 531 0.96 27.85 -6.58
C PRO A 531 2.26 27.34 -5.94
N LEU A 532 2.95 26.39 -6.59
CA LEU A 532 4.23 25.87 -6.10
C LEU A 532 5.23 27.01 -5.86
N ALA A 533 5.36 27.91 -6.83
CA ALA A 533 6.27 29.04 -6.75
C ALA A 533 5.86 30.07 -5.69
N HIS A 534 4.56 30.24 -5.46
CA HIS A 534 4.05 31.17 -4.44
C HIS A 534 4.29 30.66 -3.00
N PHE A 535 4.07 29.37 -2.74
CA PHE A 535 4.05 28.83 -1.39
C PHE A 535 5.35 28.10 -0.97
N SER A 536 6.13 27.55 -1.91
CA SER A 536 7.37 26.80 -1.65
C SER A 536 8.64 27.67 -1.64
N GLN A 537 8.63 28.72 -0.83
CA GLN A 537 9.72 29.73 -0.78
C GLN A 537 11.09 29.21 -0.34
N ASN A 538 11.15 27.99 0.22
CA ASN A 538 12.39 27.35 0.67
C ASN A 538 12.98 26.38 -0.36
N LEU A 539 12.39 26.28 -1.56
CA LEU A 539 12.82 25.34 -2.59
C LEU A 539 14.19 25.75 -3.15
N ARG A 540 15.16 24.85 -3.01
CA ARG A 540 16.55 25.03 -3.47
C ARG A 540 16.84 24.27 -4.74
N GLN A 541 16.11 23.19 -5.01
CA GLN A 541 16.32 22.39 -6.20
C GLN A 541 14.99 21.95 -6.80
N ILE A 542 14.84 22.13 -8.11
CA ILE A 542 13.72 21.57 -8.86
C ILE A 542 14.21 20.87 -10.12
N ASN A 543 13.64 19.70 -10.40
CA ASN A 543 13.83 19.00 -11.66
C ASN A 543 12.48 18.89 -12.36
N LEU A 544 12.42 19.33 -13.62
CA LEU A 544 11.27 19.25 -14.49
C LEU A 544 11.66 18.42 -15.71
N SER A 545 10.99 17.30 -15.94
CA SER A 545 11.19 16.50 -17.13
C SER A 545 9.91 15.83 -17.61
N TYR A 546 9.63 15.86 -18.92
CA TYR A 546 8.41 15.28 -19.49
C TYR A 546 7.13 15.76 -18.77
N SER A 547 7.00 17.08 -18.64
CA SER A 547 5.79 17.74 -18.13
C SER A 547 5.26 18.74 -19.17
N SER A 548 4.04 19.23 -18.96
CA SER A 548 3.36 20.19 -19.85
C SER A 548 3.59 21.65 -19.42
N VAL A 549 4.62 21.89 -18.60
CA VAL A 549 5.01 23.23 -18.15
C VAL A 549 5.55 24.05 -19.33
N SER A 550 5.00 25.26 -19.50
CA SER A 550 5.38 26.22 -20.52
C SER A 550 6.28 27.33 -19.95
N ASP A 551 6.53 28.36 -20.76
CA ASP A 551 7.23 29.58 -20.36
C ASP A 551 6.62 30.23 -19.12
N VAL A 552 5.29 30.22 -18.99
CA VAL A 552 4.57 30.89 -17.89
C VAL A 552 4.84 30.19 -16.55
N GLY A 553 4.72 28.87 -16.51
CA GLY A 553 4.99 28.08 -15.30
C GLY A 553 6.47 28.02 -14.94
N LEU A 554 7.37 28.15 -15.92
CA LEU A 554 8.80 28.25 -15.62
C LEU A 554 9.17 29.63 -15.07
N LEU A 555 8.60 30.71 -15.62
CA LEU A 555 8.83 32.06 -15.15
C LEU A 555 8.29 32.28 -13.73
N SER A 556 7.20 31.62 -13.36
CA SER A 556 6.64 31.73 -12.00
C SER A 556 7.65 31.32 -10.92
N LEU A 557 8.53 30.35 -11.19
CA LEU A 557 9.60 29.92 -10.27
C LEU A 557 10.60 31.03 -9.89
N ALA A 558 10.65 32.13 -10.66
CA ALA A 558 11.49 33.27 -10.34
C ALA A 558 11.11 33.95 -9.01
N SER A 559 9.88 33.75 -8.51
CA SER A 559 9.48 34.22 -7.19
C SER A 559 10.23 33.51 -6.04
N ILE A 560 10.86 32.37 -6.29
CA ILE A 560 11.58 31.59 -5.28
C ILE A 560 13.02 32.10 -5.16
N SER A 561 13.28 32.96 -4.18
CA SER A 561 14.60 33.59 -3.98
C SER A 561 15.73 32.59 -3.64
N CYS A 562 15.39 31.41 -3.13
CA CYS A 562 16.36 30.42 -2.64
C CYS A 562 16.70 29.31 -3.66
N LEU A 563 16.18 29.37 -4.88
CA LEU A 563 16.35 28.32 -5.88
C LEU A 563 17.78 28.32 -6.43
N GLN A 564 18.50 27.22 -6.22
CA GLN A 564 19.93 27.07 -6.53
C GLN A 564 20.17 26.12 -7.71
N SER A 565 19.33 25.09 -7.88
CA SER A 565 19.53 24.05 -8.89
C SER A 565 18.27 23.80 -9.70
N LEU A 566 18.36 23.97 -11.02
CA LEU A 566 17.24 23.79 -11.95
C LEU A 566 17.63 22.78 -13.03
N THR A 567 16.83 21.72 -13.17
CA THR A 567 16.97 20.75 -14.27
C THR A 567 15.75 20.79 -15.16
N ILE A 568 15.93 20.96 -16.47
CA ILE A 568 14.85 21.01 -17.46
C ILE A 568 15.23 20.09 -18.62
N LEU A 569 14.43 19.04 -18.85
CA LEU A 569 14.65 18.09 -19.94
C LEU A 569 13.31 17.71 -20.60
N HIS A 570 13.20 17.80 -21.93
CA HIS A 570 12.01 17.35 -22.66
C HIS A 570 10.68 18.00 -22.17
N LEU A 571 10.60 19.33 -22.18
CA LEU A 571 9.34 20.06 -22.00
C LEU A 571 8.80 20.50 -23.37
N LYS A 572 7.52 20.20 -23.65
CA LYS A 572 6.93 20.39 -24.98
C LYS A 572 6.52 21.85 -25.27
N GLY A 573 6.30 22.66 -24.23
CA GLY A 573 5.75 24.02 -24.34
C GLY A 573 6.73 25.16 -24.09
N LEU A 574 8.05 24.92 -24.14
CA LEU A 574 9.07 25.89 -23.75
C LEU A 574 9.72 26.56 -24.96
N SER A 575 9.66 27.90 -25.03
CA SER A 575 10.37 28.68 -26.05
C SER A 575 11.80 29.04 -25.61
N PRO A 576 12.75 29.23 -26.54
CA PRO A 576 14.10 29.71 -26.19
C PRO A 576 14.08 31.06 -25.45
N SER A 577 13.20 31.97 -25.86
CA SER A 577 13.01 33.28 -25.22
C SER A 577 12.45 33.18 -23.81
N GLY A 578 11.46 32.31 -23.59
CA GLY A 578 10.85 32.09 -22.27
C GLY A 578 11.83 31.42 -21.30
N LEU A 579 12.59 30.44 -21.78
CA LEU A 579 13.68 29.84 -21.00
C LEU A 579 14.75 30.87 -20.63
N ALA A 580 15.19 31.71 -21.58
CA ALA A 580 16.15 32.78 -21.31
C ALA A 580 15.65 33.74 -20.22
N ALA A 581 14.39 34.17 -20.33
CA ALA A 581 13.75 35.04 -19.35
C ALA A 581 13.69 34.40 -17.95
N ALA A 582 13.28 33.14 -17.86
CA ALA A 582 13.20 32.42 -16.59
C ALA A 582 14.58 32.25 -15.93
N LEU A 583 15.63 31.93 -16.70
CA LEU A 583 16.99 31.79 -16.19
C LEU A 583 17.57 33.12 -15.69
N LEU A 584 17.28 34.24 -16.36
CA LEU A 584 17.71 35.57 -15.92
C LEU A 584 16.98 36.03 -14.65
N ALA A 585 15.69 35.70 -14.54
CA ALA A 585 14.84 36.07 -13.43
C ALA A 585 15.18 35.30 -12.14
N CYS A 586 15.59 34.03 -12.25
CA CYS A 586 16.03 33.20 -11.13
C CYS A 586 17.45 33.57 -10.66
N ARG A 587 17.60 34.62 -9.84
CA ARG A 587 18.91 35.17 -9.45
C ARG A 587 19.78 34.25 -8.58
N GLY A 588 19.21 33.24 -7.93
CA GLY A 588 19.89 32.35 -6.97
C GLY A 588 20.55 31.10 -7.57
N LEU A 589 20.44 30.91 -8.89
CA LEU A 589 20.88 29.68 -9.56
C LEU A 589 22.41 29.54 -9.54
N THR A 590 22.88 28.40 -9.04
CA THR A 590 24.29 27.99 -9.06
C THR A 590 24.53 26.78 -9.96
N LYS A 591 23.46 26.06 -10.34
CA LYS A 591 23.54 24.92 -11.23
C LYS A 591 22.32 24.82 -12.13
N VAL A 592 22.54 24.76 -13.43
CA VAL A 592 21.47 24.61 -14.43
C VAL A 592 21.78 23.43 -15.33
N LYS A 593 20.82 22.54 -15.50
CA LYS A 593 20.96 21.34 -16.34
C LYS A 593 19.88 21.32 -17.42
N LEU A 594 20.28 21.40 -18.68
CA LEU A 594 19.39 21.57 -19.83
C LEU A 594 19.61 20.49 -20.89
N GLN A 595 18.59 20.32 -21.73
CA GLN A 595 18.71 19.54 -22.96
C GLN A 595 19.70 20.23 -23.92
N ALA A 596 20.59 19.46 -24.55
CA ALA A 596 21.68 20.00 -25.37
C ALA A 596 21.21 20.85 -26.56
N THR A 597 20.00 20.63 -27.07
CA THR A 597 19.39 21.41 -28.15
C THR A 597 19.25 22.90 -27.82
N PHE A 598 19.13 23.27 -26.54
CA PHE A 598 19.07 24.67 -26.13
C PHE A 598 20.43 25.39 -26.18
N LYS A 599 21.55 24.66 -26.31
CA LYS A 599 22.89 25.26 -26.37
C LYS A 599 23.08 26.14 -27.60
N THR A 600 22.47 25.78 -28.73
CA THR A 600 22.55 26.55 -29.98
C THR A 600 21.43 27.58 -30.12
N LEU A 601 20.36 27.46 -29.33
CA LEU A 601 19.16 28.32 -29.42
C LEU A 601 19.21 29.53 -28.47
N LEU A 602 20.06 29.50 -27.46
CA LEU A 602 20.20 30.58 -26.48
C LEU A 602 21.44 31.44 -26.79
N PRO A 603 21.40 32.77 -26.56
CA PRO A 603 22.53 33.66 -26.84
C PRO A 603 23.76 33.35 -25.97
N GLN A 604 24.96 33.42 -26.56
CA GLN A 604 26.21 33.18 -25.83
C GLN A 604 26.41 34.14 -24.64
N ALA A 605 26.02 35.40 -24.80
CA ALA A 605 26.08 36.42 -23.74
C ALA A 605 25.25 36.06 -22.50
N LEU A 606 24.17 35.27 -22.65
CA LEU A 606 23.38 34.78 -21.52
C LEU A 606 24.19 33.81 -20.65
N PHE A 607 24.95 32.91 -21.28
CA PHE A 607 25.77 31.94 -20.58
C PHE A 607 26.92 32.63 -19.85
N GLU A 608 27.64 33.53 -20.52
CA GLU A 608 28.72 34.31 -19.92
C GLU A 608 28.24 35.09 -18.70
N HIS A 609 27.06 35.72 -18.79
CA HIS A 609 26.46 36.46 -17.68
C HIS A 609 26.08 35.56 -16.49
N LEU A 610 25.54 34.37 -16.73
CA LEU A 610 25.15 33.43 -15.67
C LEU A 610 26.37 32.70 -15.07
N GLU A 611 27.37 32.37 -15.87
CA GLU A 611 28.64 31.79 -15.43
C GLU A 611 29.46 32.80 -14.60
N ALA A 612 29.46 34.09 -14.98
CA ALA A 612 30.06 35.16 -14.19
C ALA A 612 29.40 35.31 -12.79
N ARG A 613 28.14 34.88 -12.63
CA ARG A 613 27.45 34.79 -11.34
C ARG A 613 27.75 33.50 -10.57
N GLY A 614 28.61 32.62 -11.10
CA GLY A 614 28.97 31.34 -10.49
C GLY A 614 28.00 30.19 -10.82
N CYS A 615 27.15 30.33 -11.84
CA CYS A 615 26.25 29.24 -12.27
C CYS A 615 26.97 28.25 -13.20
N VAL A 616 26.89 26.96 -12.90
CA VAL A 616 27.47 25.90 -13.72
C VAL A 616 26.41 25.26 -14.61
N PHE A 617 26.65 25.24 -15.93
CA PHE A 617 25.78 24.57 -16.89
C PHE A 617 26.16 23.10 -17.10
N GLN A 618 25.15 22.24 -17.19
CA GLN A 618 25.29 20.84 -17.58
C GLN A 618 24.35 20.49 -18.72
N TRP A 619 24.93 20.18 -19.87
CA TRP A 619 24.17 19.77 -21.05
C TRP A 619 23.93 18.28 -21.06
N ARG A 620 22.74 17.85 -21.50
CA ARG A 620 22.39 16.44 -21.64
C ARG A 620 21.87 16.14 -23.04
N ASP A 621 22.60 15.25 -23.71
CA ASP A 621 22.15 14.49 -24.86
C ASP A 621 21.59 13.15 -24.39
N LYS A 622 20.33 13.15 -23.95
CA LYS A 622 19.58 11.90 -23.82
C LYS A 622 18.51 11.91 -24.91
N PHE A 623 18.74 11.13 -25.97
CA PHE A 623 17.65 10.68 -26.82
C PHE A 623 16.80 9.70 -26.01
N PHE A 624 15.50 9.95 -25.93
CA PHE A 624 14.56 9.01 -25.36
C PHE A 624 14.09 8.08 -26.49
N ARG A 625 14.37 6.78 -26.37
CA ARG A 625 13.61 5.76 -27.08
C ARG A 625 12.24 5.64 -26.39
N ALA A 626 11.29 6.44 -26.83
CA ALA A 626 9.92 5.98 -26.99
C ALA A 626 9.49 6.41 -28.39
N GLU A 627 8.72 5.54 -29.04
CA GLU A 627 8.27 5.65 -30.44
C GLU A 627 9.27 5.13 -31.49
N LEU A 628 9.45 3.80 -31.48
CA LEU A 628 9.42 3.02 -32.72
C LEU A 628 8.32 1.97 -32.56
N ASP A 629 7.08 2.44 -32.53
CA ASP A 629 5.94 1.70 -33.10
C ASP A 629 5.02 2.72 -33.78
N PRO A 630 5.14 2.92 -35.11
CA PRO A 630 4.36 3.89 -35.86
C PRO A 630 2.88 3.52 -36.03
N GLN A 631 2.40 2.39 -35.49
CA GLN A 631 1.02 1.93 -35.74
C GLN A 631 -0.01 2.27 -34.66
N CYS A 632 0.39 2.77 -33.48
CA CYS A 632 -0.56 3.02 -32.38
C CYS A 632 -1.15 4.44 -32.30
N TRP A 633 -0.74 5.38 -33.17
CA TRP A 633 -1.21 6.78 -33.13
C TRP A 633 -2.17 7.17 -34.25
N LYS A 634 -2.54 6.24 -35.15
CA LYS A 634 -3.40 6.54 -36.30
C LYS A 634 -4.90 6.30 -36.11
N ILE A 635 -5.38 5.92 -34.92
CA ILE A 635 -6.82 5.62 -34.71
C ILE A 635 -7.55 6.67 -33.85
N GLN A 636 -6.88 7.71 -33.34
CA GLN A 636 -7.55 8.75 -32.51
C GLN A 636 -7.54 10.17 -33.10
N LEU A 637 -7.09 10.34 -34.35
CA LEU A 637 -7.11 11.65 -35.04
C LEU A 637 -7.97 11.68 -36.30
N GLU A 638 -8.48 10.55 -36.78
CA GLU A 638 -9.46 10.54 -37.89
C GLU A 638 -10.91 10.74 -37.41
N ASP A 639 -11.23 10.42 -36.15
CA ASP A 639 -12.58 10.65 -35.58
C ASP A 639 -12.83 12.08 -35.06
N ILE A 640 -11.78 12.92 -34.95
CA ILE A 640 -11.91 14.33 -34.53
C ILE A 640 -11.95 15.29 -35.72
N MET A 641 -11.67 14.81 -36.94
CA MET A 641 -11.72 15.63 -38.18
C MET A 641 -12.95 15.36 -39.06
N GLN A 642 -13.97 14.66 -38.58
CA GLN A 642 -15.28 14.52 -39.27
C GLN A 642 -16.47 15.20 -38.56
N MET A 643 -16.21 16.13 -37.63
CA MET A 643 -17.25 17.04 -37.10
C MET A 643 -16.89 18.52 -37.29
N GLN A 644 -16.65 18.91 -38.55
CA GLN A 644 -16.91 20.25 -39.08
C GLN A 644 -17.51 20.16 -40.48
#